data_AF-A0A3M1FDP6-F1
#
_entry.id   AF-A0A3M1FDP6-F1
#
_cell.length_a   1.000
_cell.length_b   1.000
_cell.length_c   1.000
_cell.angle_alpha   90.00
_cell.angle_beta   90.00
_cell.angle_gamma   90.00
#
_symmetry.space_group_name_H-M   'P 1'
#
loop_
_entity.id
_entity.type
_entity.pdbx_description
1 polymer ?
#
loop_
_entity_poly.entity_id
_entity_poly.type
_entity_poly.pdbx_seq_one_letter_code
_entity_poly.pdbx_strand_id
1 'polypeptide(L)'
;APKAVCQDVTVQLDATGNASITAAQVDNGSTDNCTVASLSVSPNAFTCADLGDNTVTLTVTDQSGNSATCTATVTVEDNIAPTAVCQDVTISLDASGNASITANDVDGGSTDNCTIVSITTTPLDFTCADIGNSATTTLTVTDQSGNSSSCTATVTVEDNMAPNAVCQDVTVQLDATGNASITAADVDGGSTDNCTISSMSVAPDAFTCADLGDNTVTLTVTDQSGNSATCTATVTVEDNMAPTAVCQDVTVQLDATGNASIAAADADAGSTDNCSISSMNVAPEVFTCADLGANTVTLTVTDQSGNSATCTATVTVEDNMAPTAVCQDITVMLDATGNYALSPAEVDGGSSDNCSFNATVSPSSFTCSEVGPNVVTLTLTDAAGNSATCTANVQVDASAACIPPSIANQGGPNIADPCTCAGNGWFAEEIVVTAPSGQIWQIAAVSGLYSDLPGTTPYATGDQLTEVPQGSGVSLYVLTGYHYDGIGYTIEVESPSYPDLVLSIGNTCYYPEPVLDLPAEICLFTPPLTLADYASVTGNPALESESFTINGTPATQLDPMAWGVGAVTVEYTVDAGTAGSGDPADPGCVATATQTVNIVETPTVVACNDNVQVSMDENCQAFIQPDDILEGTYGCFDDYTVELYNGFDPVPNPVDGSWVGHTLTAKVIHLPSGNSCWGTV
;
A
#
# COMPACT_ATOMS: atom_id res chain seq x y z
N ALA A 1 51.49 147.11 69.01
CA ALA A 1 50.88 145.77 69.11
C ALA A 1 49.93 145.65 67.94
N PRO A 2 50.16 144.66 67.07
CA PRO A 2 49.42 144.51 65.82
C PRO A 2 47.93 144.20 66.08
N LYS A 3 47.09 144.43 65.07
CA LYS A 3 45.69 143.97 65.03
C LYS A 3 45.60 142.74 64.15
N ALA A 4 45.35 141.58 64.77
CA ALA A 4 45.12 140.33 64.06
C ALA A 4 43.68 140.27 63.51
N VAL A 5 43.53 140.01 62.22
CA VAL A 5 42.23 139.83 61.55
C VAL A 5 42.26 138.52 60.78
N CYS A 6 41.34 137.63 61.10
CA CYS A 6 41.31 136.28 60.54
C CYS A 6 40.16 136.13 59.54
N GLN A 7 40.30 135.17 58.63
CA GLN A 7 39.22 134.61 57.81
C GLN A 7 39.26 133.09 57.86
N ASP A 8 38.08 132.49 57.76
CA ASP A 8 37.94 131.04 57.62
C ASP A 8 38.40 130.61 56.22
N VAL A 9 38.93 129.39 56.12
CA VAL A 9 39.41 128.83 54.84
C VAL A 9 39.02 127.37 54.71
N THR A 10 38.75 126.95 53.48
CA THR A 10 38.59 125.54 53.14
C THR A 10 39.88 125.05 52.49
N VAL A 11 40.40 123.91 52.95
CA VAL A 11 41.55 123.23 52.33
C VAL A 11 41.17 121.82 51.94
N GLN A 12 41.71 121.38 50.81
CA GLN A 12 41.52 120.03 50.30
C GLN A 12 42.75 119.19 50.65
N LEU A 13 42.54 117.97 51.13
CA LEU A 13 43.62 117.00 51.27
C LEU A 13 44.20 116.65 49.89
N ASP A 14 45.52 116.42 49.85
CA ASP A 14 46.20 115.92 48.66
C ASP A 14 46.10 114.39 48.56
N ALA A 15 46.67 113.81 47.49
CA ALA A 15 46.66 112.37 47.24
C ALA A 15 47.40 111.53 48.30
N THR A 16 48.11 112.16 49.24
CA THR A 16 48.75 111.50 50.40
C THR A 16 47.96 111.67 51.69
N GLY A 17 46.77 112.28 51.61
CA GLY A 17 45.88 112.51 52.75
C GLY A 17 46.33 113.69 53.61
N ASN A 18 47.10 114.64 53.05
CA ASN A 18 47.65 115.78 53.78
C ASN A 18 47.19 117.12 53.19
N ALA A 19 46.96 118.12 54.04
CA ALA A 19 46.79 119.51 53.63
C ALA A 19 47.66 120.42 54.50
N SER A 20 47.99 121.60 53.99
CA SER A 20 48.62 122.64 54.79
C SER A 20 48.07 124.01 54.46
N ILE A 21 48.12 124.89 55.46
CA ILE A 21 47.82 126.31 55.31
C ILE A 21 49.06 127.13 55.61
N THR A 22 49.12 128.29 54.97
CA THR A 22 50.06 129.36 55.27
C THR A 22 49.36 130.40 56.11
N ALA A 23 50.12 131.13 56.91
CA ALA A 23 49.56 132.21 57.73
C ALA A 23 48.89 133.30 56.88
N ALA A 24 49.29 133.47 55.62
CA ALA A 24 48.67 134.40 54.68
C ALA A 24 47.27 133.96 54.21
N GLN A 25 46.95 132.66 54.19
CA GLN A 25 45.64 132.18 53.77
C GLN A 25 44.55 132.49 54.79
N VAL A 26 44.89 132.45 56.09
CA VAL A 26 43.96 132.78 57.20
C VAL A 26 44.00 134.26 57.59
N ASP A 27 44.98 135.01 57.10
CA ASP A 27 45.09 136.45 57.37
C ASP A 27 44.13 137.25 56.48
N ASN A 28 43.23 138.00 57.09
CA ASN A 28 42.24 138.84 56.42
C ASN A 28 42.63 140.33 56.55
N GLY A 29 43.91 140.62 56.28
CA GLY A 29 44.46 141.97 56.35
C GLY A 29 44.79 142.42 57.76
N SER A 30 45.53 141.61 58.52
CA SER A 30 46.15 142.04 59.79
C SER A 30 47.04 143.25 59.56
N THR A 31 46.99 144.20 60.49
CA THR A 31 47.66 145.51 60.34
C THR A 31 48.43 145.90 61.60
N ASP A 32 49.45 146.72 61.43
CA ASP A 32 50.17 147.40 62.50
C ASP A 32 50.45 148.85 62.08
N ASN A 33 50.61 149.77 63.04
CA ASN A 33 50.87 151.18 62.74
C ASN A 33 52.31 151.44 62.26
N CYS A 34 53.22 150.47 62.38
CA CYS A 34 54.57 150.51 61.84
C CYS A 34 54.69 149.56 60.65
N THR A 35 54.79 148.25 60.90
CA THR A 35 54.77 147.16 59.88
C THR A 35 54.60 145.81 60.58
N VAL A 36 53.93 144.85 59.95
CA VAL A 36 53.90 143.45 60.41
C VAL A 36 55.25 142.80 60.07
N ALA A 37 55.92 142.22 61.07
CA ALA A 37 57.21 141.57 60.90
C ALA A 37 57.08 140.08 60.51
N SER A 38 56.11 139.37 61.09
CA SER A 38 55.86 137.96 60.76
C SER A 38 54.41 137.54 61.03
N LEU A 39 53.94 136.59 60.22
CA LEU A 39 52.69 135.87 60.41
C LEU A 39 53.01 134.39 60.63
N SER A 40 52.42 133.78 61.64
CA SER A 40 52.51 132.33 61.88
C SER A 40 51.14 131.78 62.26
N VAL A 41 50.76 130.63 61.72
CA VAL A 41 49.50 129.94 62.04
C VAL A 41 49.81 128.57 62.65
N SER A 42 49.03 128.16 63.65
CA SER A 42 49.14 126.83 64.28
C SER A 42 47.77 126.30 64.74
N PRO A 43 47.45 125.01 64.49
CA PRO A 43 48.14 124.10 63.58
C PRO A 43 48.11 124.62 62.13
N ASN A 44 49.04 124.15 61.30
CA ASN A 44 49.14 124.56 59.89
C ASN A 44 49.24 123.38 58.91
N ALA A 45 49.16 122.16 59.43
CA ALA A 45 49.14 120.92 58.67
C ALA A 45 47.98 120.07 59.19
N PHE A 46 47.30 119.39 58.28
CA PHE A 46 46.09 118.61 58.53
C PHE A 46 46.21 117.28 57.79
N THR A 47 45.55 116.26 58.33
CA THR A 47 45.51 114.89 57.81
C THR A 47 44.06 114.41 57.68
N CYS A 48 43.85 113.18 57.20
CA CYS A 48 42.52 112.54 57.22
C CYS A 48 41.88 112.45 58.62
N ALA A 49 42.66 112.53 59.71
CA ALA A 49 42.11 112.58 61.08
C ALA A 49 41.45 113.93 61.42
N ASP A 50 41.75 114.96 60.63
CA ASP A 50 41.31 116.33 60.84
C ASP A 50 40.17 116.72 59.87
N LEU A 51 39.44 115.76 59.28
CA LEU A 51 38.31 116.08 58.39
C LEU A 51 37.21 116.89 59.11
N GLY A 52 36.65 117.88 58.42
CA GLY A 52 35.67 118.82 58.97
C GLY A 52 36.31 120.10 59.52
N ASP A 53 35.62 120.74 60.48
CA ASP A 53 36.02 122.06 60.99
C ASP A 53 37.12 121.96 62.07
N ASN A 54 38.23 122.64 61.84
CA ASN A 54 39.36 122.73 62.77
C ASN A 54 39.64 124.17 63.16
N THR A 55 39.93 124.43 64.43
CA THR A 55 40.29 125.78 64.89
C THR A 55 41.79 126.00 64.79
N VAL A 56 42.21 127.06 64.08
CA VAL A 56 43.62 127.50 64.03
C VAL A 56 43.80 128.87 64.65
N THR A 57 45.00 129.14 65.16
CA THR A 57 45.37 130.44 65.72
C THR A 57 46.40 131.12 64.83
N LEU A 58 46.05 132.27 64.24
CA LEU A 58 46.99 133.17 63.57
C LEU A 58 47.64 134.07 64.62
N THR A 59 48.96 134.10 64.65
CA THR A 59 49.77 135.02 65.46
C THR A 59 50.48 136.00 64.56
N VAL A 60 50.24 137.29 64.82
CA VAL A 60 50.82 138.43 64.09
C VAL A 60 51.82 139.10 65.02
N THR A 61 53.06 139.30 64.59
CA THR A 61 54.11 139.95 65.40
C THR A 61 54.66 141.19 64.68
N ASP A 62 54.80 142.30 65.40
CA ASP A 62 55.41 143.54 64.89
C ASP A 62 56.95 143.53 65.03
N GLN A 63 57.66 144.50 64.44
CA GLN A 63 59.14 144.58 64.50
C GLN A 63 59.69 144.78 65.93
N SER A 64 58.85 145.24 66.87
CA SER A 64 59.21 145.44 68.27
C SER A 64 58.97 144.19 69.12
N GLY A 65 58.48 143.10 68.52
CA GLY A 65 58.21 141.83 69.19
C GLY A 65 56.85 141.75 69.89
N ASN A 66 55.94 142.71 69.71
CA ASN A 66 54.59 142.57 70.25
C ASN A 66 53.75 141.66 69.36
N SER A 67 52.96 140.76 69.97
CA SER A 67 52.11 139.82 69.25
C SER A 67 50.62 140.03 69.52
N ALA A 68 49.78 139.79 68.51
CA ALA A 68 48.33 139.65 68.65
C ALA A 68 47.85 138.38 67.93
N THR A 69 46.76 137.80 68.40
CA THR A 69 46.21 136.56 67.86
C THR A 69 44.74 136.69 67.49
N CYS A 70 44.32 135.95 66.47
CA CYS A 70 42.91 135.67 66.18
C CYS A 70 42.76 134.19 65.83
N THR A 71 41.55 133.66 65.97
CA THR A 71 41.20 132.29 65.57
C THR A 71 40.42 132.29 64.27
N ALA A 72 40.68 131.31 63.42
CA ALA A 72 39.92 131.01 62.20
C ALA A 72 39.48 129.55 62.23
N THR A 73 38.37 129.25 61.56
CA THR A 73 37.99 127.87 61.24
C THR A 73 38.62 127.47 59.91
N VAL A 74 39.29 126.32 59.91
CA VAL A 74 39.79 125.66 58.72
C VAL A 74 38.92 124.44 58.49
N THR A 75 38.09 124.47 57.46
CA THR A 75 37.32 123.30 57.03
C THR A 75 38.22 122.45 56.14
N VAL A 76 38.62 121.29 56.64
CA VAL A 76 39.40 120.31 55.87
C VAL A 76 38.42 119.39 55.18
N GLU A 77 38.45 119.40 53.86
CA GLU A 77 37.62 118.54 53.02
C GLU A 77 38.52 117.56 52.27
N ASP A 78 37.95 116.40 51.97
CA ASP A 78 38.52 115.45 51.06
C ASP A 78 37.54 115.24 49.92
N ASN A 79 38.01 115.53 48.72
CA ASN A 79 37.25 115.44 47.47
C ASN A 79 37.87 114.42 46.51
N ILE A 80 38.86 113.66 46.98
CA ILE A 80 39.51 112.62 46.19
C ILE A 80 38.68 111.36 46.39
N ALA A 81 38.05 110.88 45.32
CA ALA A 81 37.34 109.62 45.37
C ALA A 81 38.32 108.44 45.53
N PRO A 82 37.90 107.35 46.20
CA PRO A 82 38.70 106.13 46.29
C PRO A 82 39.04 105.58 44.92
N THR A 83 40.09 104.77 44.82
CA THR A 83 40.38 103.95 43.64
C THR A 83 39.79 102.56 43.84
N ALA A 84 38.64 102.29 43.22
CA ALA A 84 38.05 100.96 43.19
C ALA A 84 38.84 100.03 42.25
N VAL A 85 39.30 98.90 42.78
CA VAL A 85 40.02 97.87 42.03
C VAL A 85 39.19 96.59 42.10
N CYS A 86 38.78 96.09 40.94
CA CYS A 86 37.99 94.87 40.84
C CYS A 86 38.87 93.69 40.43
N GLN A 87 38.50 92.49 40.90
CA GLN A 87 39.00 91.23 40.40
C GLN A 87 37.84 90.34 39.97
N ASP A 88 38.05 89.57 38.90
CA ASP A 88 37.07 88.60 38.42
C ASP A 88 37.08 87.35 39.32
N VAL A 89 35.94 86.66 39.42
CA VAL A 89 35.77 85.46 40.25
C VAL A 89 35.02 84.36 39.50
N THR A 90 35.35 83.11 39.80
CA THR A 90 34.60 81.93 39.35
C THR A 90 33.93 81.27 40.55
N ILE A 91 32.62 81.00 40.44
CA ILE A 91 31.82 80.36 41.49
C ILE A 91 31.08 79.15 40.93
N SER A 92 30.80 78.17 41.78
CA SER A 92 29.99 76.99 41.43
C SER A 92 28.64 77.04 42.13
N LEU A 93 27.58 76.67 41.41
CA LEU A 93 26.24 76.53 41.96
C LEU A 93 26.15 75.36 42.96
N ASP A 94 25.27 75.51 43.94
CA ASP A 94 24.92 74.45 44.88
C ASP A 94 23.85 73.49 44.33
N ALA A 95 23.45 72.50 45.13
CA ALA A 95 22.46 71.50 44.73
C ALA A 95 21.04 72.04 44.50
N SER A 96 20.80 73.31 44.86
CA SER A 96 19.54 74.02 44.59
C SER A 96 19.67 75.00 43.41
N GLY A 97 20.80 75.01 42.71
CA GLY A 97 21.05 75.85 41.55
C GLY A 97 21.38 77.30 41.90
N ASN A 98 21.89 77.56 43.11
CA ASN A 98 22.19 78.91 43.60
C ASN A 98 23.66 79.07 44.01
N ALA A 99 24.21 80.27 43.87
CA ALA A 99 25.49 80.67 44.43
C ALA A 99 25.44 82.14 44.87
N SER A 100 26.37 82.54 45.75
CA SER A 100 26.49 83.94 46.17
C SER A 100 27.95 84.35 46.31
N ILE A 101 28.21 85.65 46.17
CA ILE A 101 29.50 86.29 46.43
C ILE A 101 29.35 87.34 47.52
N THR A 102 30.47 87.77 48.05
CA THR A 102 30.61 88.93 48.93
C THR A 102 31.39 90.03 48.23
N ALA A 103 31.33 91.26 48.77
CA ALA A 103 32.11 92.36 48.24
C ALA A 103 33.64 92.09 48.27
N ASN A 104 34.11 91.27 49.21
CA ASN A 104 35.52 90.89 49.30
C ASN A 104 35.96 89.93 48.19
N ASP A 105 35.06 89.13 47.63
CA ASP A 105 35.42 88.16 46.58
C ASP A 105 35.83 88.85 45.27
N VAL A 106 35.35 90.08 45.06
CA VAL A 106 35.58 90.89 43.86
C VAL A 106 36.42 92.15 44.11
N ASP A 107 36.83 92.41 45.36
CA ASP A 107 37.75 93.51 45.68
C ASP A 107 39.19 93.09 45.39
N GLY A 108 39.78 93.69 44.35
CA GLY A 108 41.16 93.48 43.91
C GLY A 108 42.18 94.31 44.68
N GLY A 109 41.79 94.92 45.81
CA GLY A 109 42.65 95.74 46.65
C GLY A 109 42.41 97.24 46.46
N SER A 110 41.16 97.66 46.61
CA SER A 110 40.76 99.08 46.53
C SER A 110 41.46 99.94 47.60
N THR A 111 41.83 101.17 47.24
CA THR A 111 42.62 102.07 48.11
C THR A 111 42.11 103.50 48.05
N ASP A 112 42.40 104.27 49.09
CA ASP A 112 42.08 105.70 49.17
C ASP A 112 43.21 106.47 49.90
N ASN A 113 43.27 107.80 49.73
CA ASN A 113 44.18 108.66 50.50
C ASN A 113 43.75 108.75 51.98
N CYS A 114 42.46 108.54 52.26
CA CYS A 114 41.87 108.43 53.57
C CYS A 114 41.28 107.02 53.82
N THR A 115 40.41 106.89 54.83
CA THR A 115 39.88 105.57 55.24
C THR A 115 38.65 105.20 54.40
N ILE A 116 38.69 104.01 53.79
CA ILE A 116 37.50 103.38 53.21
C ILE A 116 36.57 102.91 54.33
N VAL A 117 35.31 103.35 54.31
CA VAL A 117 34.31 102.98 55.34
C VAL A 117 33.26 101.99 54.84
N SER A 118 33.12 101.84 53.52
CA SER A 118 32.16 100.90 52.93
C SER A 118 32.69 100.32 51.62
N ILE A 119 32.59 99.00 51.51
CA ILE A 119 32.77 98.25 50.26
C ILE A 119 31.53 97.40 50.09
N THR A 120 30.78 97.63 49.01
CA THR A 120 29.53 96.93 48.72
C THR A 120 29.53 96.45 47.28
N THR A 121 28.83 95.37 46.98
CA THR A 121 28.67 94.91 45.60
C THR A 121 27.25 94.45 45.30
N THR A 122 26.83 94.56 44.05
CA THR A 122 25.48 94.19 43.58
C THR A 122 25.50 93.88 42.08
N PRO A 123 24.83 92.79 41.63
CA PRO A 123 24.16 91.74 42.43
C PRO A 123 25.13 90.84 43.22
N LEU A 124 24.61 90.14 44.23
CA LEU A 124 25.37 89.19 45.09
C LEU A 124 24.99 87.73 44.85
N ASP A 125 23.78 87.47 44.35
CA ASP A 125 23.22 86.13 44.18
C ASP A 125 23.16 85.77 42.70
N PHE A 126 23.51 84.53 42.38
CA PHE A 126 23.56 83.98 41.03
C PHE A 126 22.84 82.64 40.98
N THR A 127 22.28 82.31 39.82
CA THR A 127 21.45 81.12 39.61
C THR A 127 21.84 80.40 38.32
N CYS A 128 21.18 79.27 38.00
CA CYS A 128 21.32 78.59 36.71
C CYS A 128 21.13 79.51 35.49
N ALA A 129 20.37 80.60 35.59
CA ALA A 129 20.18 81.56 34.49
C ALA A 129 21.46 82.35 34.15
N ASP A 130 22.44 82.38 35.04
CA ASP A 130 23.68 83.14 34.88
C ASP A 130 24.80 82.30 34.24
N ILE A 131 24.61 80.99 34.07
CA ILE A 131 25.57 80.09 33.42
C ILE A 131 25.75 80.48 31.94
N GLY A 132 27.00 80.56 31.49
CA GLY A 132 27.35 80.90 30.10
C GLY A 132 27.07 82.35 29.71
N ASN A 133 26.50 83.14 30.62
CA ASN A 133 26.34 84.57 30.47
C ASN A 133 27.52 85.29 31.13
N SER A 134 27.90 86.45 30.59
CA SER A 134 28.86 87.35 31.25
C SER A 134 28.16 88.06 32.40
N ALA A 135 27.91 87.35 33.49
CA ALA A 135 27.39 87.94 34.71
C ALA A 135 28.42 88.95 35.25
N THR A 136 27.96 90.14 35.61
CA THR A 136 28.83 91.17 36.18
C THR A 136 28.26 91.67 37.49
N THR A 137 29.15 92.02 38.41
CA THR A 137 28.79 92.71 39.64
C THR A 137 29.52 94.05 39.72
N THR A 138 28.86 95.05 40.30
CA THR A 138 29.44 96.39 40.49
C THR A 138 29.94 96.52 41.91
N LEU A 139 31.25 96.63 42.11
CA LEU A 139 31.85 96.99 43.39
C LEU A 139 31.77 98.51 43.56
N THR A 140 31.24 98.97 44.69
CA THR A 140 31.22 100.39 45.07
C THR A 140 31.99 100.58 46.37
N VAL A 141 32.98 101.45 46.32
CA VAL A 141 33.87 101.78 47.44
C VAL A 141 33.54 103.21 47.86
N THR A 142 33.42 103.45 49.17
CA THR A 142 33.12 104.77 49.72
C THR A 142 34.07 105.09 50.88
N ASP A 143 34.69 106.26 50.82
CA ASP A 143 35.56 106.77 51.88
C ASP A 143 34.77 107.41 53.03
N GLN A 144 35.47 107.82 54.09
CA GLN A 144 34.88 108.45 55.27
C GLN A 144 34.22 109.81 54.98
N SER A 145 34.63 110.49 53.90
CA SER A 145 34.13 111.79 53.47
C SER A 145 32.88 111.67 52.58
N GLY A 146 32.54 110.45 52.16
CA GLY A 146 31.40 110.14 51.32
C GLY A 146 31.71 110.17 49.82
N ASN A 147 32.97 110.32 49.40
CA ASN A 147 33.31 110.16 47.99
C ASN A 147 33.26 108.67 47.63
N SER A 148 32.85 108.38 46.40
CA SER A 148 32.70 107.00 45.96
C SER A 148 33.22 106.80 44.54
N SER A 149 33.70 105.58 44.30
CA SER A 149 34.03 105.09 42.97
C SER A 149 33.53 103.66 42.82
N SER A 150 33.39 103.23 41.58
CA SER A 150 32.96 101.88 41.27
C SER A 150 33.76 101.28 40.13
N CYS A 151 33.83 99.96 40.15
CA CYS A 151 34.35 99.15 39.07
C CYS A 151 33.44 97.92 38.88
N THR A 152 33.56 97.26 37.74
CA THR A 152 32.80 96.05 37.44
C THR A 152 33.74 94.85 37.45
N ALA A 153 33.35 93.78 38.14
CA ALA A 153 33.99 92.47 38.07
C ALA A 153 33.13 91.51 37.23
N THR A 154 33.76 90.66 36.44
CA THR A 154 33.09 89.53 35.80
C THR A 154 33.00 88.37 36.78
N VAL A 155 31.80 87.78 36.88
CA VAL A 155 31.52 86.58 37.66
C VAL A 155 31.26 85.44 36.68
N THR A 156 32.14 84.45 36.67
CA THR A 156 31.95 83.22 35.90
C THR A 156 31.19 82.23 36.76
N VAL A 157 29.94 81.94 36.40
CA VAL A 157 29.09 80.97 37.08
C VAL A 157 29.21 79.63 36.36
N GLU A 158 29.64 78.61 37.10
CA GLU A 158 29.77 77.24 36.60
C GLU A 158 28.78 76.32 37.34
N ASP A 159 28.25 75.35 36.61
CA ASP A 159 27.60 74.20 37.22
C ASP A 159 28.51 72.99 37.03
N ASN A 160 28.93 72.42 38.15
CA ASN A 160 29.84 71.28 38.21
C ASN A 160 29.14 70.04 38.80
N MET A 161 27.82 70.08 38.99
CA MET A 161 27.06 68.96 39.52
C MET A 161 26.45 68.17 38.35
N ALA A 162 26.70 66.86 38.32
CA ALA A 162 26.08 66.01 37.30
C ALA A 162 24.59 65.75 37.62
N PRO A 163 23.76 65.51 36.60
CA PRO A 163 22.38 65.07 36.79
C PRO A 163 22.26 63.80 37.66
N ASN A 164 21.08 63.61 38.23
CA ASN A 164 20.66 62.32 38.79
C ASN A 164 19.87 61.54 37.74
N ALA A 165 20.54 60.60 37.05
CA ALA A 165 19.93 59.72 36.07
C ALA A 165 19.11 58.61 36.76
N VAL A 166 17.82 58.52 36.44
CA VAL A 166 16.89 57.51 36.98
C VAL A 166 16.33 56.71 35.82
N CYS A 167 16.44 55.38 35.91
CA CYS A 167 16.01 54.47 34.85
C CYS A 167 14.78 53.68 35.27
N GLN A 168 13.98 53.28 34.29
CA GLN A 168 12.88 52.31 34.44
C GLN A 168 12.97 51.24 33.36
N ASP A 169 12.60 50.01 33.73
CA ASP A 169 12.54 48.89 32.80
C ASP A 169 11.28 48.98 31.91
N VAL A 170 11.36 48.47 30.69
CA VAL A 170 10.26 48.48 29.71
C VAL A 170 10.17 47.16 28.93
N THR A 171 8.98 46.88 28.40
CA THR A 171 8.75 45.76 27.48
C THR A 171 8.36 46.32 26.11
N VAL A 172 9.00 45.84 25.05
CA VAL A 172 8.72 46.23 23.67
C VAL A 172 8.39 45.01 22.82
N GLN A 173 7.58 45.22 21.78
CA GLN A 173 7.12 44.18 20.87
C GLN A 173 7.76 44.39 19.51
N LEU A 174 8.30 43.32 18.91
CA LEU A 174 8.76 43.37 17.52
C LEU A 174 7.59 43.61 16.56
N ASP A 175 7.83 44.40 15.54
CA ASP A 175 6.87 44.64 14.46
C ASP A 175 6.88 43.51 13.41
N ALA A 176 6.09 43.68 12.34
CA ALA A 176 5.98 42.69 11.28
C ALA A 176 7.27 42.47 10.46
N THR A 177 8.27 43.33 10.64
CA THR A 177 9.60 43.20 10.04
C THR A 177 10.66 42.68 11.02
N GLY A 178 10.24 42.32 12.24
CA GLY A 178 11.13 41.78 13.26
C GLY A 178 11.96 42.87 13.96
N ASN A 179 11.48 44.12 13.98
CA ASN A 179 12.20 45.25 14.56
C ASN A 179 11.38 45.94 15.66
N ALA A 180 12.07 46.49 16.67
CA ALA A 180 11.51 47.41 17.66
C ALA A 180 12.51 48.52 17.94
N SER A 181 12.02 49.64 18.47
CA SER A 181 12.89 50.71 18.96
C SER A 181 12.32 51.35 20.22
N ILE A 182 13.21 51.97 20.98
CA ILE A 182 12.88 52.80 22.14
C ILE A 182 13.46 54.19 21.96
N THR A 183 12.98 55.11 22.78
CA THR A 183 13.52 56.44 22.96
C THR A 183 14.06 56.58 24.38
N ALA A 184 14.88 57.60 24.62
CA ALA A 184 15.37 57.89 25.96
C ALA A 184 14.23 58.14 26.97
N ALA A 185 13.09 58.66 26.50
CA ALA A 185 11.92 58.90 27.34
C ALA A 185 11.23 57.61 27.81
N ASP A 186 11.34 56.51 27.05
CA ASP A 186 10.70 55.24 27.43
C ASP A 186 11.36 54.63 28.68
N VAL A 187 12.67 54.80 28.82
CA VAL A 187 13.48 54.26 29.92
C VAL A 187 13.83 55.29 31.00
N ASP A 188 13.40 56.55 30.86
CA ASP A 188 13.59 57.58 31.89
C ASP A 188 12.57 57.40 33.02
N GLY A 189 13.07 57.08 34.21
CA GLY A 189 12.29 56.92 35.44
C GLY A 189 12.08 58.23 36.20
N GLY A 190 12.38 59.37 35.60
CA GLY A 190 12.23 60.70 36.19
C GLY A 190 13.56 61.31 36.61
N SER A 191 14.52 61.37 35.69
CA SER A 191 15.83 61.99 35.90
C SER A 191 15.71 63.48 36.22
N THR A 192 16.60 63.99 37.07
CA THR A 192 16.56 65.38 37.58
C THR A 192 17.94 66.01 37.62
N ASP A 193 18.00 67.33 37.66
CA ASP A 193 19.23 68.11 37.81
C ASP A 193 18.96 69.37 38.69
N ASN A 194 20.00 69.97 39.29
CA ASN A 194 19.86 71.25 40.01
C ASN A 194 19.54 72.42 39.08
N CYS A 195 19.95 72.31 37.81
CA CYS A 195 19.60 73.22 36.75
C CYS A 195 18.67 72.55 35.73
N THR A 196 19.04 72.54 34.45
CA THR A 196 18.19 72.04 33.36
C THR A 196 18.89 70.91 32.63
N ILE A 197 18.17 69.80 32.46
CA ILE A 197 18.59 68.72 31.56
C ILE A 197 18.50 69.22 30.12
N SER A 198 19.63 69.18 29.41
CA SER A 198 19.74 69.60 28.01
C SER A 198 19.39 68.49 27.04
N SER A 199 19.79 67.26 27.34
CA SER A 199 19.53 66.11 26.47
C SER A 199 19.52 64.79 27.22
N MET A 200 18.80 63.84 26.65
CA MET A 200 18.84 62.44 27.04
C MET A 200 19.09 61.58 25.79
N SER A 201 19.87 60.53 25.94
CA SER A 201 20.10 59.54 24.89
C SER A 201 20.16 58.14 25.49
N VAL A 202 19.72 57.14 24.75
CA VAL A 202 19.75 55.74 25.17
C VAL A 202 20.49 54.91 24.12
N ALA A 203 21.29 53.95 24.56
CA ALA A 203 21.94 53.00 23.67
C ALA A 203 22.06 51.61 24.33
N PRO A 204 21.80 50.52 23.59
CA PRO A 204 21.17 50.49 22.26
C PRO A 204 19.70 50.98 22.31
N ASP A 205 19.21 51.49 21.19
CA ASP A 205 17.84 52.04 21.03
C ASP A 205 17.00 51.32 19.97
N ALA A 206 17.59 50.35 19.27
CA ALA A 206 16.94 49.52 18.26
C ALA A 206 17.21 48.05 18.56
N PHE A 207 16.19 47.23 18.35
CA PHE A 207 16.18 45.80 18.65
C PHE A 207 15.63 45.01 17.48
N THR A 208 16.09 43.78 17.36
CA THR A 208 15.73 42.84 16.31
C THR A 208 15.36 41.49 16.92
N CYS A 209 14.99 40.51 16.10
CA CYS A 209 14.81 39.12 16.53
C CYS A 209 16.03 38.49 17.23
N ALA A 210 17.25 39.03 17.03
CA ALA A 210 18.43 38.56 17.76
C ALA A 210 18.44 38.99 19.23
N ASP A 211 17.61 39.96 19.58
CA ASP A 211 17.55 40.61 20.88
C ASP A 211 16.32 40.14 21.68
N LEU A 212 15.69 39.02 21.35
CA LEU A 212 14.56 38.49 22.13
C LEU A 212 14.97 38.20 23.59
N GLY A 213 14.10 38.59 24.54
CA GLY A 213 14.35 38.51 25.97
C GLY A 213 14.90 39.83 26.55
N ASP A 214 15.65 39.73 27.65
CA ASP A 214 16.11 40.90 28.40
C ASP A 214 17.39 41.50 27.82
N ASN A 215 17.37 42.79 27.52
CA ASN A 215 18.51 43.56 27.03
C ASN A 215 18.82 44.72 27.97
N THR A 216 20.10 44.94 28.28
CA THR A 216 20.51 46.09 29.07
C THR A 216 20.77 47.29 28.17
N VAL A 217 20.11 48.41 28.45
CA VAL A 217 20.38 49.71 27.80
C VAL A 217 20.94 50.71 28.79
N THR A 218 21.71 51.66 28.30
CA THR A 218 22.26 52.76 29.09
C THR A 218 21.59 54.07 28.71
N LEU A 219 20.88 54.69 29.64
CA LEU A 219 20.40 56.07 29.53
C LEU A 219 21.52 57.00 29.96
N THR A 220 21.85 57.98 29.11
CA THR A 220 22.78 59.07 29.40
C THR A 220 22.01 60.37 29.46
N VAL A 221 22.08 61.06 30.59
CA VAL A 221 21.43 62.34 30.87
C VAL A 221 22.50 63.42 30.94
N THR A 222 22.36 64.49 30.18
CA THR A 222 23.33 65.60 30.13
C THR A 222 22.62 66.91 30.46
N ASP A 223 23.16 67.70 31.39
CA ASP A 223 22.68 69.04 31.71
C ASP A 223 23.09 70.10 30.66
N GLN A 224 22.69 71.35 30.87
CA GLN A 224 23.07 72.49 30.01
C GLN A 224 24.56 72.85 30.07
N SER A 225 25.24 72.50 31.16
CA SER A 225 26.66 72.81 31.40
C SER A 225 27.60 71.73 30.87
N GLY A 226 27.05 70.61 30.40
CA GLY A 226 27.77 69.48 29.83
C GLY A 226 28.14 68.39 30.85
N ASN A 227 27.66 68.48 32.11
CA ASN A 227 27.83 67.36 33.04
C ASN A 227 26.87 66.25 32.66
N SER A 228 27.31 65.01 32.82
CA SER A 228 26.52 63.84 32.44
C SER A 228 26.53 62.76 33.51
N ALA A 229 25.42 62.04 33.60
CA ALA A 229 25.26 60.85 34.42
C ALA A 229 24.57 59.75 33.61
N THR A 230 24.79 58.51 34.02
CA THR A 230 24.18 57.35 33.37
C THR A 230 23.49 56.45 34.37
N CYS A 231 22.44 55.78 33.89
CA CYS A 231 21.82 54.64 34.57
C CYS A 231 21.52 53.55 33.54
N THR A 232 21.24 52.34 34.01
CA THR A 232 20.88 51.21 33.16
C THR A 232 19.42 50.80 33.38
N ALA A 233 18.75 50.44 32.29
CA ALA A 233 17.42 49.83 32.29
C ALA A 233 17.44 48.48 31.57
N THR A 234 16.52 47.60 31.94
CA THR A 234 16.24 46.36 31.22
C THR A 234 15.11 46.59 30.23
N VAL A 235 15.34 46.23 28.98
CA VAL A 235 14.36 46.22 27.90
C VAL A 235 14.05 44.77 27.57
N THR A 236 12.86 44.30 27.93
CA THR A 236 12.38 42.97 27.55
C THR A 236 11.78 43.06 26.14
N VAL A 237 12.42 42.44 25.16
CA VAL A 237 11.94 42.37 23.77
C VAL A 237 11.15 41.07 23.61
N GLU A 238 9.89 41.20 23.23
CA GLU A 238 9.00 40.08 22.97
C GLU A 238 8.57 40.03 21.51
N ASP A 239 8.28 38.83 21.06
CA ASP A 239 7.60 38.60 19.80
C ASP A 239 6.33 37.80 20.06
N ASN A 240 5.20 38.45 19.77
CA ASN A 240 3.85 37.94 19.98
C ASN A 240 3.12 37.71 18.65
N MET A 241 3.83 37.78 17.51
CA MET A 241 3.21 37.57 16.22
C MET A 241 3.34 36.11 15.82
N ALA A 242 2.20 35.44 15.63
CA ALA A 242 2.21 34.07 15.17
C ALA A 242 2.74 33.95 13.73
N PRO A 243 3.41 32.82 13.39
CA PRO A 243 3.88 32.58 12.03
C PRO A 243 2.72 32.51 11.04
N THR A 244 3.01 32.66 9.76
CA THR A 244 2.09 32.38 8.65
C THR A 244 2.34 30.97 8.13
N ALA A 245 1.44 30.03 8.47
CA ALA A 245 1.49 28.66 7.97
C ALA A 245 0.91 28.57 6.55
N VAL A 246 1.68 28.02 5.60
CA VAL A 246 1.27 27.84 4.20
C VAL A 246 1.43 26.36 3.83
N CYS A 247 0.34 25.75 3.36
CA CYS A 247 0.29 24.31 3.10
C CYS A 247 0.26 24.00 1.60
N GLN A 248 0.79 22.85 1.22
CA GLN A 248 0.63 22.23 -0.10
C GLN A 248 0.18 20.78 0.02
N ASP A 249 -0.58 20.33 -0.98
CA ASP A 249 -1.00 18.93 -1.09
C ASP A 249 0.18 18.04 -1.50
N VAL A 250 0.16 16.78 -1.07
CA VAL A 250 1.23 15.79 -1.29
C VAL A 250 0.64 14.50 -1.81
N THR A 251 1.33 13.81 -2.71
CA THR A 251 1.01 12.42 -3.09
C THR A 251 2.13 11.50 -2.59
N VAL A 252 1.77 10.43 -1.88
CA VAL A 252 2.70 9.41 -1.40
C VAL A 252 2.29 8.02 -1.87
N GLN A 253 3.28 7.14 -1.99
CA GLN A 253 3.09 5.76 -2.40
C GLN A 253 3.30 4.85 -1.21
N LEU A 254 2.42 3.87 -1.02
CA LEU A 254 2.66 2.80 -0.05
C LEU A 254 3.89 1.98 -0.45
N ASP A 255 4.68 1.59 0.54
CA ASP A 255 5.81 0.69 0.36
C ASP A 255 5.36 -0.79 0.32
N ALA A 256 6.34 -1.69 0.19
CA ALA A 256 6.09 -3.13 0.15
C ALA A 256 5.50 -3.72 1.45
N THR A 257 5.46 -2.94 2.53
CA THR A 257 4.82 -3.29 3.80
C THR A 257 3.45 -2.65 3.99
N GLY A 258 2.97 -1.91 2.98
CA GLY A 258 1.67 -1.23 3.01
C GLY A 258 1.69 0.06 3.83
N ASN A 259 2.86 0.70 3.98
CA ASN A 259 3.01 1.93 4.76
C ASN A 259 3.59 3.07 3.93
N ALA A 260 3.21 4.29 4.24
CA ALA A 260 3.84 5.51 3.75
C ALA A 260 3.98 6.53 4.89
N SER A 261 4.87 7.49 4.72
CA SER A 261 4.99 8.60 5.67
C SER A 261 5.36 9.90 4.95
N ILE A 262 4.97 11.02 5.54
CA ILE A 262 5.42 12.36 5.14
C ILE A 262 6.20 13.01 6.27
N ALA A 263 7.12 13.90 5.91
CA ALA A 263 7.68 14.88 6.83
C ALA A 263 6.86 16.18 6.77
N ALA A 264 6.98 17.02 7.80
CA ALA A 264 6.32 18.33 7.81
C ALA A 264 6.72 19.21 6.60
N ALA A 265 7.95 19.09 6.13
CA ALA A 265 8.46 19.80 4.96
C ALA A 265 7.75 19.40 3.65
N ASP A 266 7.18 18.19 3.56
CA ASP A 266 6.46 17.76 2.35
C ASP A 266 5.14 18.53 2.21
N ALA A 267 4.48 18.83 3.33
CA ALA A 267 3.22 19.57 3.37
C ALA A 267 3.40 21.09 3.49
N ASP A 268 4.62 21.60 3.68
CA ASP A 268 4.93 23.03 3.80
C ASP A 268 5.14 23.66 2.41
N ALA A 269 4.49 24.80 2.19
CA ALA A 269 4.57 25.57 0.95
C ALA A 269 5.32 26.90 1.14
N GLY A 270 6.24 26.94 2.11
CA GLY A 270 7.03 28.13 2.44
C GLY A 270 6.38 28.97 3.53
N SER A 271 6.07 28.35 4.67
CA SER A 271 5.65 29.06 5.87
C SER A 271 6.71 30.07 6.34
N THR A 272 6.28 31.24 6.83
CA THR A 272 7.19 32.34 7.21
C THR A 272 6.79 32.97 8.53
N ASP A 273 7.72 33.73 9.11
CA ASP A 273 7.53 34.50 10.33
C ASP A 273 8.36 35.79 10.26
N ASN A 274 8.04 36.81 11.07
CA ASN A 274 8.84 38.05 11.15
C ASN A 274 10.23 37.79 11.73
N CYS A 275 10.37 36.75 12.55
CA CYS A 275 11.64 36.29 13.08
C CYS A 275 12.07 34.98 12.43
N SER A 276 11.80 33.85 13.07
CA SER A 276 12.23 32.54 12.57
C SER A 276 11.33 31.42 13.03
N ILE A 277 11.14 30.44 12.15
CA ILE A 277 10.45 29.21 12.49
C ILE A 277 11.40 28.31 13.29
N SER A 278 10.96 27.92 14.48
CA SER A 278 11.68 26.99 15.36
C SER A 278 11.39 25.54 15.00
N SER A 279 10.12 25.22 14.72
CA SER A 279 9.72 23.86 14.38
C SER A 279 8.49 23.79 13.48
N MET A 280 8.40 22.69 12.75
CA MET A 280 7.23 22.30 11.97
C MET A 280 6.86 20.87 12.33
N ASN A 281 5.58 20.60 12.52
CA ASN A 281 5.05 19.27 12.80
C ASN A 281 3.81 19.01 11.95
N VAL A 282 3.69 17.81 11.39
CA VAL A 282 2.51 17.40 10.61
C VAL A 282 1.84 16.22 11.27
N ALA A 283 0.50 16.22 11.31
CA ALA A 283 -0.26 15.10 11.85
C ALA A 283 -1.55 14.86 11.06
N PRO A 284 -1.90 13.60 10.76
CA PRO A 284 -1.04 12.40 10.87
C PRO A 284 0.16 12.45 9.91
N GLU A 285 1.24 11.72 10.24
CA GLU A 285 2.46 11.64 9.42
C GLU A 285 2.70 10.26 8.80
N VAL A 286 1.96 9.24 9.23
CA VAL A 286 2.05 7.85 8.75
C VAL A 286 0.71 7.43 8.18
N PHE A 287 0.75 6.71 7.07
CA PHE A 287 -0.41 6.22 6.33
C PHE A 287 -0.24 4.73 6.04
N THR A 288 -1.37 4.04 5.92
CA THR A 288 -1.45 2.59 5.69
C THR A 288 -2.43 2.29 4.55
N CYS A 289 -2.62 1.01 4.23
CA CYS A 289 -3.67 0.56 3.30
C CYS A 289 -5.09 1.03 3.65
N ALA A 290 -5.37 1.37 4.92
CA ALA A 290 -6.67 1.91 5.34
C ALA A 290 -6.87 3.38 4.88
N ASP A 291 -5.78 4.05 4.52
CA ASP A 291 -5.74 5.47 4.20
C ASP A 291 -5.64 5.72 2.69
N LEU A 292 -5.93 4.73 1.83
CA LEU A 292 -5.92 4.92 0.38
C LEU A 292 -6.86 6.06 -0.07
N GLY A 293 -6.37 6.91 -0.96
CA GLY A 293 -7.06 8.11 -1.42
C GLY A 293 -6.67 9.37 -0.63
N ALA A 294 -7.58 10.33 -0.55
CA ALA A 294 -7.31 11.65 0.01
C ALA A 294 -7.50 11.69 1.54
N ASN A 295 -6.46 12.12 2.26
CA ASN A 295 -6.45 12.29 3.70
C ASN A 295 -6.11 13.73 4.06
N THR A 296 -6.73 14.27 5.10
CA THR A 296 -6.39 15.61 5.59
C THR A 296 -5.31 15.53 6.67
N VAL A 297 -4.24 16.28 6.50
CA VAL A 297 -3.22 16.50 7.54
C VAL A 297 -3.23 17.94 7.99
N THR A 298 -2.80 18.16 9.24
CA THR A 298 -2.59 19.50 9.80
C THR A 298 -1.11 19.75 9.97
N LEU A 299 -0.60 20.78 9.30
CA LEU A 299 0.74 21.32 9.54
C LEU A 299 0.63 22.38 10.65
N THR A 300 1.42 22.20 11.70
CA THR A 300 1.60 23.17 12.79
C THR A 300 3.00 23.76 12.68
N VAL A 301 3.07 25.08 12.60
CA VAL A 301 4.32 25.85 12.50
C VAL A 301 4.47 26.64 13.80
N THR A 302 5.65 26.61 14.42
CA THR A 302 5.93 27.31 15.67
C THR A 302 7.22 28.12 15.54
N ASP A 303 7.17 29.38 15.90
CA ASP A 303 8.33 30.29 15.90
C ASP A 303 9.25 30.06 17.13
N GLN A 304 10.33 30.84 17.23
CA GLN A 304 11.28 30.77 18.35
C GLN A 304 10.70 31.30 19.68
N SER A 305 9.73 32.19 19.60
CA SER A 305 9.04 32.81 20.74
C SER A 305 7.94 31.92 21.32
N GLY A 306 7.58 30.84 20.61
CA GLY A 306 6.57 29.86 21.00
C GLY A 306 5.18 30.15 20.45
N ASN A 307 5.01 31.14 19.57
CA ASN A 307 3.72 31.34 18.91
C ASN A 307 3.55 30.32 17.79
N SER A 308 2.31 29.91 17.55
CA SER A 308 2.01 28.84 16.59
C SER A 308 0.85 29.17 15.66
N ALA A 309 0.94 28.70 14.42
CA ALA A 309 -0.14 28.73 13.45
C ALA A 309 -0.29 27.37 12.77
N THR A 310 -1.48 27.11 12.22
CA THR A 310 -1.79 25.85 11.56
C THR A 310 -2.42 26.06 10.19
N CYS A 311 -2.14 25.18 9.25
CA CYS A 311 -2.87 25.02 8.00
C CYS A 311 -3.15 23.54 7.72
N THR A 312 -4.04 23.26 6.78
CA THR A 312 -4.38 21.88 6.37
C THR A 312 -3.94 21.61 4.95
N ALA A 313 -3.44 20.41 4.69
CA ALA A 313 -3.09 19.89 3.37
C ALA A 313 -3.82 18.56 3.12
N THR A 314 -3.98 18.22 1.84
CA THR A 314 -4.46 16.91 1.41
C THR A 314 -3.26 16.01 1.07
N VAL A 315 -3.19 14.84 1.70
CA VAL A 315 -2.26 13.77 1.34
C VAL A 315 -3.01 12.71 0.55
N THR A 316 -2.67 12.55 -0.71
CA THR A 316 -3.20 11.46 -1.56
C THR A 316 -2.29 10.25 -1.42
N VAL A 317 -2.79 9.20 -0.79
CA VAL A 317 -2.08 7.93 -0.63
C VAL A 317 -2.48 7.02 -1.77
N GLU A 318 -1.50 6.58 -2.53
CA GLU A 318 -1.69 5.66 -3.66
C GLU A 318 -0.98 4.34 -3.40
N ASP A 319 -1.53 3.28 -3.97
CA ASP A 319 -0.87 2.00 -4.06
C ASP A 319 -0.79 1.59 -5.52
N ASN A 320 0.45 1.44 -6.00
CA ASN A 320 0.78 1.08 -7.37
C ASN A 320 1.44 -0.30 -7.44
N MET A 321 1.47 -1.05 -6.34
CA MET A 321 2.01 -2.40 -6.29
C MET A 321 0.90 -3.40 -6.60
N ALA A 322 1.05 -4.17 -7.67
CA ALA A 322 0.11 -5.25 -7.96
C ALA A 322 0.33 -6.45 -7.01
N PRO A 323 -0.72 -7.22 -6.70
CA PRO A 323 -0.60 -8.47 -5.95
C PRO A 323 0.40 -9.44 -6.60
N THR A 324 0.98 -10.31 -5.79
CA THR A 324 1.74 -11.47 -6.26
C THR A 324 0.81 -12.68 -6.31
N ALA A 325 0.41 -13.07 -7.52
CA ALA A 325 -0.44 -14.24 -7.74
C ALA A 325 0.38 -15.53 -7.77
N VAL A 326 0.07 -16.47 -6.87
CA VAL A 326 0.68 -17.80 -6.79
C VAL A 326 -0.43 -18.83 -6.93
N CYS A 327 -0.33 -19.70 -7.93
CA CYS A 327 -1.33 -20.73 -8.21
C CYS A 327 -0.84 -22.11 -7.79
N GLN A 328 -1.77 -22.98 -7.43
CA GLN A 328 -1.53 -24.41 -7.21
C GLN A 328 -2.49 -25.26 -8.03
N ASP A 329 -1.96 -26.36 -8.58
CA ASP A 329 -2.75 -27.37 -9.30
C ASP A 329 -3.52 -28.24 -8.30
N ILE A 330 -4.74 -28.64 -8.66
CA ILE A 330 -5.62 -29.46 -7.81
C ILE A 330 -6.31 -30.58 -8.59
N THR A 331 -6.80 -31.58 -7.85
CA THR A 331 -7.70 -32.62 -8.38
C THR A 331 -9.00 -32.56 -7.61
N VAL A 332 -10.11 -32.52 -8.34
CA VAL A 332 -11.46 -32.39 -7.79
C VAL A 332 -12.34 -33.48 -8.38
N MET A 333 -13.34 -33.90 -7.61
CA MET A 333 -14.33 -34.90 -8.06
C MET A 333 -15.68 -34.21 -8.22
N LEU A 334 -16.35 -34.43 -9.34
CA LEU A 334 -17.73 -33.95 -9.54
C LEU A 334 -18.65 -34.53 -8.45
N ASP A 335 -19.67 -33.77 -8.05
CA ASP A 335 -20.67 -34.23 -7.09
C ASP A 335 -21.62 -35.28 -7.69
N ALA A 336 -22.56 -35.78 -6.89
CA ALA A 336 -23.56 -36.78 -7.32
C ALA A 336 -24.52 -36.28 -8.41
N THR A 337 -24.53 -34.99 -8.71
CA THR A 337 -25.29 -34.37 -9.80
C THR A 337 -24.43 -34.08 -11.03
N GLY A 338 -23.14 -34.40 -10.98
CA GLY A 338 -22.20 -34.18 -12.06
C GLY A 338 -21.64 -32.76 -12.13
N ASN A 339 -21.67 -32.00 -11.02
CA ASN A 339 -21.23 -30.61 -10.96
C ASN A 339 -20.10 -30.42 -9.92
N TYR A 340 -19.25 -29.42 -10.13
CA TYR A 340 -18.30 -28.93 -9.14
C TYR A 340 -18.24 -27.42 -9.20
N ALA A 341 -18.27 -26.75 -8.04
CA ALA A 341 -18.09 -25.30 -7.94
C ALA A 341 -16.70 -25.02 -7.38
N LEU A 342 -15.84 -24.41 -8.19
CA LEU A 342 -14.49 -24.04 -7.82
C LEU A 342 -14.48 -22.67 -7.15
N SER A 343 -13.93 -22.62 -5.94
CA SER A 343 -13.63 -21.37 -5.25
C SER A 343 -12.20 -20.90 -5.56
N PRO A 344 -11.93 -19.58 -5.60
CA PRO A 344 -10.59 -19.05 -5.83
C PRO A 344 -9.53 -19.56 -4.84
N ALA A 345 -9.92 -19.81 -3.59
CA ALA A 345 -9.01 -20.24 -2.53
C ALA A 345 -8.43 -21.64 -2.75
N GLU A 346 -9.10 -22.50 -3.52
CA GLU A 346 -8.62 -23.87 -3.77
C GLU A 346 -7.40 -23.90 -4.69
N VAL A 347 -7.30 -22.94 -5.60
CA VAL A 347 -6.19 -22.80 -6.56
C VAL A 347 -5.18 -21.74 -6.16
N ASP A 348 -5.38 -21.07 -5.01
CA ASP A 348 -4.43 -20.12 -4.45
C ASP A 348 -3.31 -20.84 -3.69
N GLY A 349 -2.10 -20.74 -4.23
CA GLY A 349 -0.88 -21.36 -3.70
C GLY A 349 -0.12 -20.48 -2.70
N GLY A 350 -0.75 -19.45 -2.15
CA GLY A 350 -0.12 -18.53 -1.19
C GLY A 350 0.16 -17.16 -1.78
N SER A 351 -0.80 -16.62 -2.52
CA SER A 351 -0.76 -15.27 -3.06
C SER A 351 -0.67 -14.22 -1.95
N SER A 352 -0.04 -13.09 -2.24
CA SER A 352 0.21 -12.03 -1.26
C SER A 352 0.19 -10.66 -1.90
N ASP A 353 -0.10 -9.64 -1.11
CA ASP A 353 -0.05 -8.24 -1.50
C ASP A 353 0.39 -7.39 -0.30
N ASN A 354 0.88 -6.17 -0.53
CA ASN A 354 1.17 -5.21 0.53
C ASN A 354 -0.11 -4.72 1.22
N CYS A 355 -1.24 -4.75 0.51
CA CYS A 355 -2.58 -4.48 1.01
C CYS A 355 -3.51 -5.71 0.89
N SER A 356 -4.80 -5.49 1.11
CA SER A 356 -5.80 -6.55 0.94
C SER A 356 -6.18 -6.70 -0.53
N PHE A 357 -6.31 -7.94 -1.00
CA PHE A 357 -6.80 -8.26 -2.34
C PHE A 357 -8.05 -9.13 -2.32
N ASN A 358 -8.82 -9.05 -3.40
CA ASN A 358 -9.91 -9.97 -3.72
C ASN A 358 -9.46 -10.94 -4.81
N ALA A 359 -9.84 -12.21 -4.67
CA ALA A 359 -9.54 -13.25 -5.64
C ALA A 359 -10.79 -13.67 -6.41
N THR A 360 -10.65 -13.87 -7.72
CA THR A 360 -11.68 -14.44 -8.60
C THR A 360 -11.06 -15.51 -9.46
N VAL A 361 -11.84 -16.53 -9.84
CA VAL A 361 -11.37 -17.65 -10.67
C VAL A 361 -12.31 -17.86 -11.84
N SER A 362 -11.75 -18.16 -13.02
CA SER A 362 -12.52 -18.47 -14.23
C SER A 362 -11.85 -19.55 -15.07
N PRO A 363 -12.58 -20.60 -15.50
CA PRO A 363 -13.95 -20.93 -15.09
C PRO A 363 -14.04 -21.29 -13.59
N SER A 364 -15.22 -21.09 -12.98
CA SER A 364 -15.48 -21.35 -11.55
C SER A 364 -16.44 -22.52 -11.32
N SER A 365 -16.78 -23.28 -12.36
CA SER A 365 -17.64 -24.45 -12.27
C SER A 365 -17.29 -25.46 -13.34
N PHE A 366 -17.46 -26.74 -13.03
CA PHE A 366 -17.25 -27.85 -13.95
C PHE A 366 -18.43 -28.81 -13.95
N THR A 367 -18.63 -29.46 -15.09
CA THR A 367 -19.69 -30.43 -15.34
C THR A 367 -19.12 -31.71 -15.97
N CYS A 368 -19.96 -32.71 -16.21
CA CYS A 368 -19.54 -33.95 -16.88
C CYS A 368 -18.90 -33.76 -18.27
N SER A 369 -19.17 -32.66 -18.98
CA SER A 369 -18.50 -32.37 -20.26
C SER A 369 -17.05 -31.90 -20.11
N GLU A 370 -16.64 -31.55 -18.89
CA GLU A 370 -15.33 -30.98 -18.57
C GLU A 370 -14.48 -31.95 -17.74
N VAL A 371 -14.80 -33.25 -17.75
CA VAL A 371 -13.96 -34.30 -17.14
C VAL A 371 -12.59 -34.34 -17.83
N GLY A 372 -11.53 -34.37 -17.03
CA GLY A 372 -10.14 -34.31 -17.48
C GLY A 372 -9.42 -33.03 -17.04
N PRO A 373 -8.28 -32.70 -17.68
CA PRO A 373 -7.50 -31.53 -17.31
C PRO A 373 -8.15 -30.24 -17.83
N ASN A 374 -8.39 -29.31 -16.93
CA ASN A 374 -8.87 -27.96 -17.25
C ASN A 374 -7.87 -26.92 -16.77
N VAL A 375 -7.76 -25.80 -17.49
CA VAL A 375 -6.94 -24.65 -17.05
C VAL A 375 -7.87 -23.56 -16.54
N VAL A 376 -7.62 -23.11 -15.32
CA VAL A 376 -8.31 -21.96 -14.74
C VAL A 376 -7.35 -20.80 -14.56
N THR A 377 -7.90 -19.58 -14.63
CA THR A 377 -7.17 -18.34 -14.34
C THR A 377 -7.63 -17.80 -13.00
N LEU A 378 -6.71 -17.69 -12.03
CA LEU A 378 -6.89 -16.94 -10.80
C LEU A 378 -6.52 -15.48 -11.08
N THR A 379 -7.41 -14.55 -10.76
CA THR A 379 -7.21 -13.10 -10.87
C THR A 379 -7.34 -12.47 -9.49
N LEU A 380 -6.28 -11.80 -9.06
CA LEU A 380 -6.24 -11.02 -7.83
C LEU A 380 -6.38 -9.55 -8.17
N THR A 381 -7.13 -8.81 -7.36
CA THR A 381 -7.28 -7.36 -7.49
C THR A 381 -7.25 -6.73 -6.11
N ASP A 382 -6.30 -5.84 -5.87
CA ASP A 382 -6.20 -5.10 -4.61
C ASP A 382 -7.27 -4.00 -4.49
N ALA A 383 -7.25 -3.27 -3.37
CA ALA A 383 -8.18 -2.17 -3.11
C ALA A 383 -7.92 -0.91 -3.96
N ALA A 384 -6.70 -0.72 -4.48
CA ALA A 384 -6.33 0.37 -5.37
C ALA A 384 -6.65 0.07 -6.85
N GLY A 385 -6.99 -1.18 -7.16
CA GLY A 385 -7.36 -1.65 -8.49
C GLY A 385 -6.19 -2.24 -9.29
N ASN A 386 -5.01 -2.44 -8.68
CA ASN A 386 -3.95 -3.18 -9.36
C ASN A 386 -4.30 -4.67 -9.37
N SER A 387 -3.89 -5.37 -10.43
CA SER A 387 -4.27 -6.77 -10.62
C SER A 387 -3.11 -7.62 -11.10
N ALA A 388 -3.15 -8.89 -10.71
CA ALA A 388 -2.24 -9.92 -11.16
C ALA A 388 -2.99 -11.23 -11.38
N THR A 389 -2.47 -12.05 -12.29
CA THR A 389 -3.08 -13.33 -12.65
C THR A 389 -2.06 -14.46 -12.64
N CYS A 390 -2.54 -15.67 -12.36
CA CYS A 390 -1.81 -16.91 -12.58
C CYS A 390 -2.78 -17.98 -13.07
N THR A 391 -2.25 -19.08 -13.61
CA THR A 391 -3.05 -20.21 -14.08
C THR A 391 -2.74 -21.47 -13.28
N ALA A 392 -3.77 -22.28 -13.03
CA ALA A 392 -3.69 -23.58 -12.38
C ALA A 392 -4.35 -24.67 -13.25
N ASN A 393 -3.81 -25.87 -13.20
CA ASN A 393 -4.48 -27.05 -13.75
C ASN A 393 -5.44 -27.65 -12.72
N VAL A 394 -6.69 -27.81 -13.11
CA VAL A 394 -7.73 -28.50 -12.35
C VAL A 394 -8.03 -29.82 -13.05
N GLN A 395 -7.57 -30.92 -12.46
CA GLN A 395 -7.91 -32.26 -12.89
C GLN A 395 -9.32 -32.59 -12.36
N VAL A 396 -10.31 -32.67 -13.25
CA VAL A 396 -11.71 -32.97 -12.90
C VAL A 396 -11.96 -34.45 -13.12
N ASP A 397 -12.15 -35.19 -12.04
CA ASP A 397 -12.48 -36.61 -12.08
C ASP A 397 -13.99 -36.79 -12.17
N ALA A 398 -14.41 -37.72 -13.05
CA ALA A 398 -15.81 -38.05 -13.26
C ALA A 398 -16.45 -38.61 -11.99
N SER A 399 -17.69 -38.19 -11.72
CA SER A 399 -18.57 -38.90 -10.81
C SER A 399 -19.41 -39.93 -11.56
N ALA A 400 -20.11 -40.78 -10.83
CA ALA A 400 -21.03 -41.75 -11.41
C ALA A 400 -22.18 -41.13 -12.23
N ALA A 401 -22.49 -39.85 -12.00
CA ALA A 401 -23.48 -39.11 -12.78
C ALA A 401 -23.05 -38.90 -14.24
N CYS A 402 -21.76 -39.04 -14.56
CA CYS A 402 -21.22 -38.83 -15.89
C CYS A 402 -21.24 -40.09 -16.78
N ILE A 403 -21.85 -41.18 -16.31
CA ILE A 403 -22.07 -42.37 -17.13
C ILE A 403 -23.30 -42.10 -18.02
N PRO A 404 -23.14 -42.05 -19.36
CA PRO A 404 -24.27 -41.87 -20.26
C PRO A 404 -25.21 -43.09 -20.12
N PRO A 405 -26.54 -42.90 -20.11
CA PRO A 405 -27.45 -44.02 -20.10
C PRO A 405 -27.25 -44.91 -21.32
N SER A 406 -27.25 -46.22 -21.09
CA SER A 406 -27.13 -47.21 -22.15
C SER A 406 -28.01 -48.40 -21.86
N ILE A 407 -28.69 -48.91 -22.88
CA ILE A 407 -29.38 -50.20 -22.81
C ILE A 407 -28.33 -51.28 -23.10
N ALA A 408 -28.20 -52.27 -22.22
CA ALA A 408 -27.44 -53.47 -22.53
C ALA A 408 -28.08 -54.07 -23.79
N ASN A 409 -27.26 -54.48 -24.77
CA ASN A 409 -27.62 -54.95 -26.13
C ASN A 409 -27.72 -53.94 -27.29
N GLN A 410 -27.20 -52.69 -27.21
CA GLN A 410 -27.00 -51.86 -28.43
C GLN A 410 -25.91 -52.38 -29.39
N GLY A 411 -25.19 -53.44 -29.02
CA GLY A 411 -24.04 -53.99 -29.73
C GLY A 411 -24.37 -55.05 -30.79
N GLY A 412 -25.40 -54.85 -31.60
CA GLY A 412 -25.71 -55.73 -32.73
C GLY A 412 -26.20 -57.13 -32.35
N PRO A 413 -26.62 -57.94 -33.35
CA PRO A 413 -27.50 -59.10 -33.15
C PRO A 413 -26.82 -60.35 -32.56
N ASN A 414 -25.71 -60.23 -31.81
CA ASN A 414 -24.97 -61.43 -31.41
C ASN A 414 -24.02 -61.31 -30.21
N ILE A 415 -24.42 -60.75 -29.07
CA ILE A 415 -23.73 -61.03 -27.80
C ILE A 415 -24.73 -61.13 -26.62
N ALA A 416 -24.98 -62.37 -26.20
CA ALA A 416 -25.21 -62.80 -24.80
C ALA A 416 -26.42 -62.28 -24.00
N ASP A 417 -27.59 -62.19 -24.60
CA ASP A 417 -28.81 -62.57 -23.85
C ASP A 417 -29.60 -63.57 -24.71
N PRO A 418 -29.54 -64.87 -24.39
CA PRO A 418 -30.10 -65.87 -25.25
C PRO A 418 -31.62 -65.89 -25.06
N CYS A 419 -32.37 -65.81 -26.16
CA CYS A 419 -33.83 -65.84 -26.12
C CYS A 419 -34.29 -67.02 -25.26
N THR A 420 -34.91 -66.75 -24.12
CA THR A 420 -35.26 -67.82 -23.19
C THR A 420 -36.57 -68.42 -23.67
N CYS A 421 -36.54 -69.68 -24.09
CA CYS A 421 -37.73 -70.32 -24.64
C CYS A 421 -38.77 -70.57 -23.55
N ALA A 422 -39.96 -69.97 -23.69
CA ALA A 422 -41.04 -70.07 -22.72
C ALA A 422 -42.12 -71.11 -23.12
N GLY A 423 -42.03 -71.66 -24.34
CA GLY A 423 -42.95 -72.67 -24.89
C GLY A 423 -44.24 -72.08 -25.48
N ASN A 424 -45.00 -72.90 -26.22
CA ASN A 424 -46.32 -72.56 -26.82
C ASN A 424 -46.35 -71.29 -27.72
N GLY A 425 -45.34 -71.10 -28.57
CA GLY A 425 -45.17 -69.94 -29.44
C GLY A 425 -44.39 -68.75 -28.85
N TRP A 426 -43.83 -68.85 -27.63
CA TRP A 426 -43.29 -67.71 -26.87
C TRP A 426 -41.81 -67.81 -26.46
N PHE A 427 -41.17 -66.64 -26.45
CA PHE A 427 -39.85 -66.37 -25.88
C PHE A 427 -39.93 -65.30 -24.81
N ALA A 428 -39.04 -65.36 -23.82
CA ALA A 428 -38.85 -64.38 -22.76
C ALA A 428 -37.50 -63.67 -22.92
N GLU A 429 -37.47 -62.37 -22.63
CA GLU A 429 -36.26 -61.54 -22.63
C GLU A 429 -36.24 -60.54 -21.47
N GLU A 430 -35.03 -60.19 -21.02
CA GLU A 430 -34.80 -59.14 -20.02
C GLU A 430 -34.16 -57.91 -20.67
N ILE A 431 -34.82 -56.77 -20.54
CA ILE A 431 -34.34 -55.48 -21.02
C ILE A 431 -33.70 -54.73 -19.85
N VAL A 432 -32.43 -54.33 -20.00
CA VAL A 432 -31.67 -53.66 -18.93
C VAL A 432 -31.13 -52.31 -19.42
N VAL A 433 -31.58 -51.21 -18.81
CA VAL A 433 -30.97 -49.89 -18.98
C VAL A 433 -30.04 -49.60 -17.81
N THR A 434 -28.77 -49.32 -18.10
CA THR A 434 -27.81 -48.83 -17.11
C THR A 434 -27.82 -47.30 -17.15
N ALA A 435 -28.14 -46.66 -16.02
CA ALA A 435 -28.17 -45.19 -15.92
C ALA A 435 -27.90 -44.75 -14.47
N PRO A 436 -27.64 -43.46 -14.20
CA PRO A 436 -27.54 -42.96 -12.83
C PRO A 436 -28.77 -43.30 -11.98
N SER A 437 -28.56 -43.49 -10.67
CA SER A 437 -29.63 -43.87 -9.73
C SER A 437 -30.70 -42.77 -9.56
N GLY A 438 -31.92 -43.16 -9.20
CA GLY A 438 -33.04 -42.26 -8.86
C GLY A 438 -33.73 -41.59 -10.05
N GLN A 439 -33.52 -42.12 -11.27
CA GLN A 439 -34.19 -41.66 -12.48
C GLN A 439 -35.48 -42.45 -12.72
N ILE A 440 -36.33 -41.94 -13.60
CA ILE A 440 -37.50 -42.68 -14.11
C ILE A 440 -37.17 -43.08 -15.54
N TRP A 441 -37.22 -44.38 -15.82
CA TRP A 441 -37.19 -44.93 -17.17
C TRP A 441 -38.54 -45.54 -17.49
N GLN A 442 -39.12 -45.13 -18.61
CA GLN A 442 -40.46 -45.56 -19.04
C GLN A 442 -40.48 -45.94 -20.52
N ILE A 443 -41.44 -46.77 -20.90
CA ILE A 443 -41.66 -47.17 -22.28
C ILE A 443 -42.22 -45.97 -23.07
N ALA A 444 -41.49 -45.53 -24.08
CA ALA A 444 -41.92 -44.50 -25.04
C ALA A 444 -42.78 -45.14 -26.15
N ALA A 445 -42.31 -46.25 -26.71
CA ALA A 445 -43.01 -47.03 -27.72
C ALA A 445 -42.71 -48.52 -27.55
N VAL A 446 -43.69 -49.38 -27.82
CA VAL A 446 -43.50 -50.83 -27.76
C VAL A 446 -44.40 -51.53 -28.76
N SER A 447 -43.88 -52.60 -29.37
CA SER A 447 -44.61 -53.46 -30.28
C SER A 447 -44.14 -54.90 -30.09
N GLY A 448 -45.07 -55.84 -29.98
CA GLY A 448 -44.76 -57.27 -29.94
C GLY A 448 -44.25 -57.81 -28.59
N LEU A 449 -44.14 -56.98 -27.55
CA LEU A 449 -43.69 -57.38 -26.20
C LEU A 449 -44.85 -57.38 -25.18
N TYR A 450 -44.94 -58.44 -24.39
CA TYR A 450 -46.01 -58.69 -23.43
C TYR A 450 -45.45 -58.91 -22.01
N SER A 451 -46.23 -58.57 -20.99
CA SER A 451 -45.82 -58.66 -19.58
C SER A 451 -46.08 -60.03 -18.93
N ASP A 452 -46.89 -60.87 -19.58
CA ASP A 452 -47.33 -62.16 -19.08
C ASP A 452 -47.28 -63.25 -20.16
N LEU A 453 -47.24 -64.52 -19.74
CA LEU A 453 -47.55 -65.66 -20.61
C LEU A 453 -49.02 -66.05 -20.41
N PRO A 454 -49.81 -66.29 -21.48
CA PRO A 454 -49.44 -66.44 -22.90
C PRO A 454 -49.64 -65.14 -23.71
N GLY A 455 -49.12 -64.01 -23.23
CA GLY A 455 -49.13 -62.72 -23.92
C GLY A 455 -50.51 -62.10 -24.10
N THR A 456 -51.27 -62.04 -23.01
CA THR A 456 -52.59 -61.40 -23.02
C THR A 456 -52.53 -59.91 -22.69
N THR A 457 -51.42 -59.47 -22.08
CA THR A 457 -51.22 -58.12 -21.59
C THR A 457 -50.00 -57.49 -22.26
N PRO A 458 -50.16 -56.75 -23.38
CA PRO A 458 -49.06 -56.02 -23.99
C PRO A 458 -48.58 -54.92 -23.05
N TYR A 459 -47.29 -54.63 -23.08
CA TYR A 459 -46.77 -53.42 -22.46
C TYR A 459 -47.36 -52.17 -23.15
N ALA A 460 -47.54 -51.10 -22.38
CA ALA A 460 -48.07 -49.83 -22.86
C ALA A 460 -47.05 -48.70 -22.71
N THR A 461 -47.18 -47.66 -23.55
CA THR A 461 -46.46 -46.41 -23.35
C THR A 461 -46.73 -45.86 -21.95
N GLY A 462 -45.66 -45.51 -21.23
CA GLY A 462 -45.69 -45.01 -19.86
C GLY A 462 -45.44 -46.06 -18.78
N ASP A 463 -45.42 -47.35 -19.11
CA ASP A 463 -45.00 -48.39 -18.15
C ASP A 463 -43.54 -48.18 -17.74
N GLN A 464 -43.23 -48.36 -16.46
CA GLN A 464 -41.91 -48.05 -15.90
C GLN A 464 -41.02 -49.28 -15.76
N LEU A 465 -39.74 -49.10 -16.00
CA LEU A 465 -38.71 -50.09 -15.71
C LEU A 465 -38.41 -50.09 -14.20
N THR A 466 -38.07 -51.25 -13.64
CA THR A 466 -37.80 -51.38 -12.20
C THR A 466 -36.36 -51.03 -11.88
N GLU A 467 -36.13 -50.07 -10.99
CA GLU A 467 -34.78 -49.68 -10.56
C GLU A 467 -34.16 -50.71 -9.59
N VAL A 468 -32.91 -51.11 -9.88
CA VAL A 468 -32.08 -52.03 -9.10
C VAL A 468 -30.72 -51.35 -8.81
N PRO A 469 -30.54 -50.75 -7.61
CA PRO A 469 -29.31 -50.03 -7.27
C PRO A 469 -28.06 -50.92 -7.23
N GLN A 470 -26.95 -50.46 -7.83
CA GLN A 470 -25.68 -51.21 -7.86
C GLN A 470 -24.62 -50.73 -6.84
N GLY A 471 -24.90 -49.67 -6.09
CA GLY A 471 -24.05 -49.21 -4.98
C GLY A 471 -22.97 -48.18 -5.33
N SER A 472 -22.98 -47.61 -6.54
CA SER A 472 -21.98 -46.64 -7.02
C SER A 472 -22.60 -45.37 -7.63
N GLY A 473 -23.84 -44.99 -7.29
CA GLY A 473 -24.57 -43.90 -7.96
C GLY A 473 -25.14 -44.29 -9.33
N VAL A 474 -25.05 -45.57 -9.68
CA VAL A 474 -25.58 -46.21 -10.89
C VAL A 474 -26.62 -47.23 -10.47
N SER A 475 -27.72 -47.30 -11.23
CA SER A 475 -28.76 -48.32 -11.10
C SER A 475 -28.98 -49.03 -12.44
N LEU A 476 -29.42 -50.28 -12.37
CA LEU A 476 -29.99 -50.99 -13.51
C LEU A 476 -31.50 -50.77 -13.50
N TYR A 477 -32.10 -50.46 -14.63
CA TYR A 477 -33.54 -50.35 -14.81
C TYR A 477 -33.96 -51.53 -15.68
N VAL A 478 -34.72 -52.47 -15.10
CA VAL A 478 -34.98 -53.79 -15.72
C VAL A 478 -36.46 -53.98 -16.06
N LEU A 479 -36.72 -54.71 -17.15
CA LEU A 479 -38.05 -55.12 -17.61
C LEU A 479 -37.97 -56.50 -18.27
N THR A 480 -38.71 -57.48 -17.75
CA THR A 480 -38.84 -58.80 -18.40
C THR A 480 -40.09 -58.81 -19.28
N GLY A 481 -39.98 -59.27 -20.52
CA GLY A 481 -41.12 -59.37 -21.44
C GLY A 481 -41.12 -60.63 -22.29
N TYR A 482 -42.28 -60.94 -22.86
CA TYR A 482 -42.50 -62.12 -23.70
C TYR A 482 -42.89 -61.70 -25.11
N HIS A 483 -42.46 -62.43 -26.14
CA HIS A 483 -42.83 -62.18 -27.53
C HIS A 483 -42.99 -63.47 -28.33
N TYR A 484 -43.64 -63.37 -29.50
CA TYR A 484 -43.92 -64.50 -30.35
C TYR A 484 -42.69 -64.95 -31.16
N ASP A 485 -42.66 -66.25 -31.43
CA ASP A 485 -41.77 -66.90 -32.39
C ASP A 485 -41.82 -66.22 -33.77
N GLY A 486 -40.66 -65.87 -34.32
CA GLY A 486 -40.47 -65.26 -35.64
C GLY A 486 -41.05 -63.85 -35.84
N ILE A 487 -41.84 -63.32 -34.90
CA ILE A 487 -42.40 -61.95 -34.97
C ILE A 487 -41.49 -60.95 -34.25
N GLY A 488 -40.94 -61.36 -33.10
CA GLY A 488 -40.07 -60.50 -32.29
C GLY A 488 -40.78 -59.32 -31.63
N TYR A 489 -39.99 -58.37 -31.13
CA TYR A 489 -40.48 -57.13 -30.55
C TYR A 489 -39.56 -55.95 -30.87
N THR A 490 -40.10 -54.75 -30.67
CA THR A 490 -39.33 -53.52 -30.58
C THR A 490 -39.82 -52.73 -29.38
N ILE A 491 -38.91 -52.15 -28.62
CA ILE A 491 -39.21 -51.29 -27.49
C ILE A 491 -38.27 -50.08 -27.52
N GLU A 492 -38.84 -48.92 -27.23
CA GLU A 492 -38.13 -47.68 -27.01
C GLU A 492 -38.40 -47.24 -25.59
N VAL A 493 -37.34 -46.91 -24.86
CA VAL A 493 -37.43 -46.41 -23.49
C VAL A 493 -36.81 -45.03 -23.41
N GLU A 494 -37.46 -44.15 -22.66
CA GLU A 494 -37.07 -42.76 -22.45
C GLU A 494 -37.01 -42.44 -20.96
N SER A 495 -36.32 -41.35 -20.63
CA SER A 495 -36.33 -40.79 -19.28
C SER A 495 -36.63 -39.29 -19.36
N PRO A 496 -37.53 -38.75 -18.51
CA PRO A 496 -37.69 -37.30 -18.36
C PRO A 496 -36.39 -36.57 -17.98
N SER A 497 -35.43 -37.29 -17.38
CA SER A 497 -34.10 -36.78 -17.05
C SER A 497 -33.18 -36.62 -18.29
N TYR A 498 -33.52 -37.27 -19.40
CA TYR A 498 -32.82 -37.16 -20.69
C TYR A 498 -33.85 -36.99 -21.83
N PRO A 499 -34.48 -35.81 -21.97
CA PRO A 499 -35.61 -35.60 -22.87
C PRO A 499 -35.29 -35.82 -24.36
N ASP A 500 -34.01 -35.77 -24.73
CA ASP A 500 -33.54 -35.98 -26.11
C ASP A 500 -32.94 -37.38 -26.35
N LEU A 501 -32.92 -38.26 -25.33
CA LEU A 501 -32.37 -39.61 -25.42
C LEU A 501 -33.49 -40.66 -25.41
N VAL A 502 -33.66 -41.34 -26.54
CA VAL A 502 -34.50 -42.52 -26.67
C VAL A 502 -33.59 -43.72 -26.93
N LEU A 503 -33.69 -44.73 -26.07
CA LEU A 503 -32.95 -45.98 -26.22
C LEU A 503 -33.88 -47.02 -26.83
N SER A 504 -33.58 -47.44 -28.06
CA SER A 504 -34.38 -48.42 -28.80
C SER A 504 -33.66 -49.78 -28.83
N ILE A 505 -34.40 -50.86 -28.59
CA ILE A 505 -33.95 -52.24 -28.77
C ILE A 505 -35.05 -53.05 -29.44
N GLY A 506 -34.68 -54.06 -30.22
CA GLY A 506 -35.61 -55.05 -30.71
C GLY A 506 -34.88 -56.35 -30.99
N ASN A 507 -35.58 -57.46 -30.80
CA ASN A 507 -35.06 -58.78 -31.08
C ASN A 507 -36.14 -59.66 -31.71
N THR A 508 -35.71 -60.67 -32.46
CA THR A 508 -36.58 -61.70 -33.02
C THR A 508 -35.95 -63.05 -32.72
N CYS A 509 -36.73 -63.92 -32.10
CA CYS A 509 -36.28 -65.24 -31.70
C CYS A 509 -37.04 -66.32 -32.46
N TYR A 510 -36.33 -67.41 -32.74
CA TYR A 510 -36.86 -68.58 -33.43
C TYR A 510 -36.69 -69.83 -32.58
N TYR A 511 -37.65 -70.75 -32.65
CA TYR A 511 -37.51 -72.08 -32.04
C TYR A 511 -36.26 -72.80 -32.52
N PRO A 512 -35.67 -73.67 -31.67
CA PRO A 512 -34.50 -74.43 -32.08
C PRO A 512 -34.94 -75.46 -33.14
N GLU A 513 -34.30 -75.43 -34.29
CA GLU A 513 -34.48 -76.37 -35.38
C GLU A 513 -33.20 -77.19 -35.52
N PRO A 514 -33.14 -78.41 -34.95
CA PRO A 514 -31.99 -79.27 -35.08
C PRO A 514 -31.82 -79.72 -36.54
N VAL A 515 -30.58 -79.79 -36.99
CA VAL A 515 -30.18 -80.25 -38.32
C VAL A 515 -29.19 -81.39 -38.15
N LEU A 516 -29.42 -82.50 -38.86
CA LEU A 516 -28.49 -83.63 -38.98
C LEU A 516 -28.06 -83.77 -40.44
N ASP A 517 -26.75 -83.88 -40.67
CA ASP A 517 -26.13 -84.04 -41.99
C ASP A 517 -25.17 -85.25 -42.04
N LEU A 518 -25.66 -86.42 -41.65
CA LEU A 518 -24.90 -87.67 -41.73
C LEU A 518 -24.88 -88.22 -43.17
N PRO A 519 -23.82 -88.95 -43.57
CA PRO A 519 -23.79 -89.66 -44.84
C PRO A 519 -24.91 -90.71 -44.93
N ALA A 520 -25.54 -90.84 -46.10
CA ALA A 520 -26.68 -91.74 -46.31
C ALA A 520 -26.29 -93.24 -46.27
N GLU A 521 -25.06 -93.58 -46.65
CA GLU A 521 -24.49 -94.93 -46.59
C GLU A 521 -23.11 -94.88 -45.93
N ILE A 522 -22.81 -95.85 -45.06
CA ILE A 522 -21.50 -96.04 -44.42
C ILE A 522 -21.07 -97.50 -44.47
N CYS A 523 -19.78 -97.76 -44.49
CA CYS A 523 -19.24 -99.10 -44.64
C CYS A 523 -19.11 -99.77 -43.27
N LEU A 524 -19.28 -101.10 -43.21
CA LEU A 524 -19.23 -101.85 -41.95
C LEU A 524 -17.93 -101.61 -41.16
N PHE A 525 -16.82 -101.32 -41.84
CA PHE A 525 -15.52 -101.10 -41.23
C PHE A 525 -15.12 -99.61 -41.10
N THR A 526 -16.01 -98.68 -41.42
CA THR A 526 -15.76 -97.24 -41.20
C THR A 526 -15.56 -96.98 -39.69
N PRO A 527 -14.55 -96.18 -39.28
CA PRO A 527 -14.39 -95.79 -37.88
C PRO A 527 -15.64 -95.12 -37.30
N PRO A 528 -15.89 -95.21 -35.98
CA PRO A 528 -17.06 -94.59 -35.35
C PRO A 528 -17.19 -93.09 -35.66
N LEU A 529 -18.35 -92.67 -36.16
CA LEU A 529 -18.66 -91.26 -36.45
C LEU A 529 -19.17 -90.57 -35.19
N THR A 530 -18.59 -89.44 -34.79
CA THR A 530 -19.10 -88.62 -33.68
C THR A 530 -20.31 -87.83 -34.16
N LEU A 531 -21.49 -88.09 -33.58
CA LEU A 531 -22.75 -87.53 -34.09
C LEU A 531 -22.83 -86.00 -33.98
N ALA A 532 -22.21 -85.41 -32.96
CA ALA A 532 -22.18 -83.96 -32.78
C ALA A 532 -21.45 -83.22 -33.91
N ASP A 533 -20.49 -83.85 -34.59
CA ASP A 533 -19.77 -83.24 -35.71
C ASP A 533 -20.66 -83.05 -36.95
N TYR A 534 -21.80 -83.74 -36.98
CA TYR A 534 -22.79 -83.71 -38.07
C TYR A 534 -24.11 -83.07 -37.65
N ALA A 535 -24.11 -82.38 -36.50
CA ALA A 535 -25.29 -81.77 -35.92
C ALA A 535 -25.11 -80.26 -35.77
N SER A 536 -26.18 -79.51 -35.99
CA SER A 536 -26.23 -78.08 -35.73
C SER A 536 -27.65 -77.66 -35.37
N VAL A 537 -27.83 -76.51 -34.73
CA VAL A 537 -29.14 -75.94 -34.44
C VAL A 537 -29.29 -74.66 -35.24
N THR A 538 -30.33 -74.59 -36.07
CA THR A 538 -30.79 -73.34 -36.67
C THR A 538 -31.83 -72.71 -35.74
N GLY A 539 -31.80 -71.38 -35.55
CA GLY A 539 -32.54 -70.68 -34.49
C GLY A 539 -31.61 -70.09 -33.42
N ASN A 540 -32.12 -69.19 -32.59
CA ASN A 540 -31.35 -68.42 -31.62
C ASN A 540 -31.86 -68.45 -30.16
N PRO A 541 -32.40 -69.57 -29.63
CA PRO A 541 -32.75 -69.63 -28.22
C PRO A 541 -31.57 -70.04 -27.33
N ALA A 542 -31.71 -69.79 -26.03
CA ALA A 542 -30.87 -70.39 -25.00
C ALA A 542 -31.09 -71.90 -24.97
N LEU A 543 -30.07 -72.71 -25.29
CA LEU A 543 -30.19 -74.16 -25.18
C LEU A 543 -29.99 -74.61 -23.73
N GLU A 544 -30.92 -75.40 -23.20
CA GLU A 544 -30.79 -76.07 -21.90
C GLU A 544 -30.04 -77.40 -22.03
N SER A 545 -30.32 -78.19 -23.08
CA SER A 545 -29.61 -79.46 -23.34
C SER A 545 -29.69 -79.96 -24.79
N GLU A 546 -28.77 -80.86 -25.14
CA GLU A 546 -28.69 -81.52 -26.45
C GLU A 546 -28.43 -83.03 -26.26
N SER A 547 -29.04 -83.87 -27.09
CA SER A 547 -28.88 -85.33 -26.99
C SER A 547 -29.07 -86.06 -28.32
N PHE A 548 -28.50 -87.27 -28.41
CA PHE A 548 -28.54 -88.10 -29.61
C PHE A 548 -28.98 -89.53 -29.28
N THR A 549 -29.72 -90.18 -30.18
CA THR A 549 -30.04 -91.62 -30.10
C THR A 549 -29.78 -92.33 -31.43
N ILE A 550 -29.47 -93.63 -31.38
CA ILE A 550 -29.43 -94.52 -32.55
C ILE A 550 -30.43 -95.66 -32.28
N ASN A 551 -31.43 -95.81 -33.15
CA ASN A 551 -32.56 -96.73 -32.98
C ASN A 551 -33.23 -96.61 -31.59
N GLY A 552 -33.35 -95.38 -31.08
CA GLY A 552 -33.92 -95.08 -29.76
C GLY A 552 -33.00 -95.34 -28.57
N THR A 553 -31.75 -95.76 -28.79
CA THR A 553 -30.74 -95.94 -27.72
C THR A 553 -29.81 -94.72 -27.67
N PRO A 554 -29.62 -94.07 -26.50
CA PRO A 554 -28.69 -92.94 -26.40
C PRO A 554 -27.29 -93.30 -26.89
N ALA A 555 -26.73 -92.48 -27.76
CA ALA A 555 -25.42 -92.71 -28.35
C ALA A 555 -24.77 -91.37 -28.71
N THR A 556 -23.46 -91.25 -28.51
CA THR A 556 -22.69 -90.07 -28.96
C THR A 556 -21.92 -90.35 -30.26
N GLN A 557 -21.81 -91.62 -30.64
CA GLN A 557 -21.13 -92.07 -31.84
C GLN A 557 -21.93 -93.17 -32.55
N LEU A 558 -21.88 -93.17 -33.88
CA LEU A 558 -22.35 -94.26 -34.73
C LEU A 558 -21.15 -95.15 -35.10
N ASP A 559 -21.04 -96.32 -34.46
CA ASP A 559 -20.04 -97.35 -34.76
C ASP A 559 -20.65 -98.43 -35.67
N PRO A 560 -20.32 -98.45 -36.98
CA PRO A 560 -20.91 -99.39 -37.93
C PRO A 560 -20.65 -100.85 -37.57
N MET A 561 -19.47 -101.17 -37.02
CA MET A 561 -19.10 -102.54 -36.63
C MET A 561 -19.95 -103.06 -35.48
N ALA A 562 -20.35 -102.18 -34.56
CA ALA A 562 -21.18 -102.54 -33.41
C ALA A 562 -22.64 -102.82 -33.80
N TRP A 563 -23.16 -102.11 -34.81
CA TRP A 563 -24.54 -102.23 -35.26
C TRP A 563 -24.74 -103.29 -36.35
N GLY A 564 -23.69 -103.59 -37.14
CA GLY A 564 -23.76 -104.56 -38.23
C GLY A 564 -24.48 -104.02 -39.47
N VAL A 565 -24.50 -104.83 -40.54
CA VAL A 565 -25.15 -104.47 -41.80
C VAL A 565 -26.65 -104.25 -41.62
N GLY A 566 -27.15 -103.12 -42.10
CA GLY A 566 -28.56 -102.75 -42.00
C GLY A 566 -28.77 -101.24 -41.88
N ALA A 567 -30.03 -100.83 -41.93
CA ALA A 567 -30.41 -99.44 -41.68
C ALA A 567 -30.38 -99.14 -40.18
N VAL A 568 -29.76 -98.02 -39.80
CA VAL A 568 -29.80 -97.44 -38.45
C VAL A 568 -30.37 -96.03 -38.52
N THR A 569 -31.26 -95.70 -37.60
CA THR A 569 -31.89 -94.38 -37.51
C THR A 569 -31.23 -93.58 -36.41
N VAL A 570 -30.67 -92.42 -36.74
CA VAL A 570 -30.09 -91.46 -35.79
C VAL A 570 -31.09 -90.35 -35.52
N GLU A 571 -31.28 -90.01 -34.26
CA GLU A 571 -32.10 -88.88 -33.81
C GLU A 571 -31.25 -87.88 -33.03
N TYR A 572 -31.41 -86.58 -33.29
CA TYR A 572 -30.77 -85.47 -32.58
C TYR A 572 -31.86 -84.59 -31.98
N THR A 573 -31.92 -84.52 -30.64
CA THR A 573 -32.91 -83.77 -29.89
C THR A 573 -32.24 -82.60 -29.18
N VAL A 574 -32.84 -81.42 -29.35
CA VAL A 574 -32.43 -80.16 -28.69
C VAL A 574 -33.56 -79.68 -27.79
N ASP A 575 -33.22 -79.23 -26.58
CA ASP A 575 -34.15 -78.68 -25.59
C ASP A 575 -33.67 -77.29 -25.18
N ALA A 576 -34.50 -76.27 -25.43
CA ALA A 576 -34.25 -74.87 -25.15
C ALA A 576 -35.07 -74.30 -23.98
N GLY A 577 -35.83 -75.12 -23.25
CA GLY A 577 -36.63 -74.66 -22.12
C GLY A 577 -37.94 -75.40 -21.92
N THR A 578 -38.92 -74.73 -21.29
CA THR A 578 -40.19 -75.39 -20.92
C THR A 578 -40.95 -75.89 -22.15
N ALA A 579 -41.07 -77.22 -22.26
CA ALA A 579 -41.81 -77.88 -23.32
C ALA A 579 -43.24 -77.34 -23.44
N GLY A 580 -43.66 -77.04 -24.67
CA GLY A 580 -45.03 -76.67 -24.99
C GLY A 580 -45.99 -77.83 -24.68
N SER A 581 -47.19 -77.52 -24.20
CA SER A 581 -48.16 -78.54 -23.81
C SER A 581 -48.84 -79.16 -25.03
N GLY A 582 -48.13 -80.03 -25.74
CA GLY A 582 -48.70 -81.08 -26.58
C GLY A 582 -49.46 -80.67 -27.85
N ASP A 583 -49.08 -79.57 -28.51
CA ASP A 583 -49.51 -79.30 -29.89
C ASP A 583 -48.54 -79.98 -30.88
N PRO A 584 -48.97 -80.95 -31.71
CA PRO A 584 -48.09 -81.58 -32.70
C PRO A 584 -47.67 -80.65 -33.86
N ALA A 585 -48.33 -79.49 -34.03
CA ALA A 585 -48.02 -78.53 -35.09
C ALA A 585 -46.93 -77.51 -34.68
N ASP A 586 -46.59 -77.44 -33.39
CA ASP A 586 -45.55 -76.59 -32.83
C ASP A 586 -44.79 -77.42 -31.77
N PRO A 587 -43.61 -77.97 -32.10
CA PRO A 587 -42.88 -78.84 -31.18
C PRO A 587 -42.42 -78.11 -29.90
N GLY A 588 -42.53 -76.78 -29.86
CA GLY A 588 -42.15 -75.96 -28.72
C GLY A 588 -40.63 -75.91 -28.55
N CYS A 589 -40.19 -75.76 -27.30
CA CYS A 589 -38.76 -75.62 -26.98
C CYS A 589 -37.93 -76.89 -27.20
N VAL A 590 -38.57 -78.03 -27.53
CA VAL A 590 -37.91 -79.31 -27.76
C VAL A 590 -38.16 -79.75 -29.19
N ALA A 591 -37.11 -79.88 -29.99
CA ALA A 591 -37.21 -80.33 -31.37
C ALA A 591 -36.27 -81.51 -31.62
N THR A 592 -36.61 -82.36 -32.59
CA THR A 592 -35.80 -83.54 -32.94
C THR A 592 -35.65 -83.65 -34.45
N ALA A 593 -34.42 -83.83 -34.91
CA ALA A 593 -34.09 -84.21 -36.28
C ALA A 593 -33.82 -85.71 -36.34
N THR A 594 -34.30 -86.38 -37.40
CA THR A 594 -34.11 -87.82 -37.58
C THR A 594 -33.55 -88.11 -38.97
N GLN A 595 -32.49 -88.92 -39.04
CA GLN A 595 -31.87 -89.35 -40.29
C GLN A 595 -31.58 -90.85 -40.28
N THR A 596 -31.84 -91.54 -41.39
CA THR A 596 -31.51 -92.97 -41.53
C THR A 596 -30.22 -93.13 -42.33
N VAL A 597 -29.30 -93.93 -41.79
CA VAL A 597 -28.01 -94.27 -42.40
C VAL A 597 -27.98 -95.78 -42.66
N ASN A 598 -27.56 -96.20 -43.85
CA ASN A 598 -27.44 -97.62 -44.19
C ASN A 598 -25.99 -98.11 -44.02
N ILE A 599 -25.77 -99.11 -43.17
CA ILE A 599 -24.49 -99.80 -43.02
C ILE A 599 -24.41 -100.95 -44.03
N VAL A 600 -23.39 -100.94 -44.88
CA VAL A 600 -23.20 -101.94 -45.96
C VAL A 600 -21.89 -102.72 -45.81
N GLU A 601 -21.87 -103.96 -46.32
CA GLU A 601 -20.68 -104.84 -46.32
C GLU A 601 -19.94 -104.81 -47.65
N THR A 602 -18.61 -104.92 -47.59
CA THR A 602 -17.74 -105.06 -48.76
C THR A 602 -17.54 -106.53 -49.17
N PRO A 603 -17.51 -106.84 -50.48
CA PRO A 603 -17.23 -108.20 -50.94
C PRO A 603 -15.86 -108.72 -50.48
N THR A 604 -15.85 -109.85 -49.76
CA THR A 604 -14.58 -110.45 -49.30
C THR A 604 -13.79 -111.14 -50.41
N VAL A 605 -14.44 -111.51 -51.51
CA VAL A 605 -13.79 -112.09 -52.69
C VAL A 605 -13.37 -110.96 -53.62
N VAL A 606 -12.07 -110.83 -53.82
CA VAL A 606 -11.48 -109.86 -54.76
C VAL A 606 -11.05 -110.55 -56.04
N ALA A 607 -11.52 -110.03 -57.18
CA ALA A 607 -11.05 -110.37 -58.51
C ALA A 607 -10.47 -109.10 -59.15
N CYS A 608 -9.35 -109.22 -59.85
CA CYS A 608 -8.65 -108.10 -60.48
C CYS A 608 -8.67 -108.29 -62.00
N ASN A 609 -8.96 -107.20 -62.73
CA ASN A 609 -8.78 -107.10 -64.15
C ASN A 609 -7.29 -107.10 -64.52
N ASP A 610 -6.99 -107.69 -65.68
CA ASP A 610 -5.69 -107.60 -66.32
C ASP A 610 -5.72 -106.62 -67.50
N ASN A 611 -4.58 -105.96 -67.73
CA ASN A 611 -4.33 -105.05 -68.84
C ASN A 611 -5.18 -103.76 -68.80
N VAL A 612 -5.24 -103.12 -67.62
CA VAL A 612 -6.21 -102.07 -67.27
C VAL A 612 -6.05 -100.69 -67.93
N GLN A 613 -4.93 -100.20 -68.48
CA GLN A 613 -4.92 -98.88 -69.17
C GLN A 613 -5.51 -97.69 -68.37
N VAL A 614 -4.73 -97.18 -67.42
CA VAL A 614 -5.05 -95.91 -66.77
C VAL A 614 -4.42 -94.75 -67.55
N SER A 615 -5.21 -93.70 -67.79
CA SER A 615 -4.73 -92.46 -68.40
C SER A 615 -4.18 -91.53 -67.32
N MET A 616 -3.09 -90.84 -67.62
CA MET A 616 -2.58 -89.80 -66.72
C MET A 616 -3.48 -88.57 -66.73
N ASP A 617 -3.58 -87.93 -65.57
CA ASP A 617 -4.24 -86.66 -65.37
C ASP A 617 -3.44 -85.49 -65.98
N GLU A 618 -3.99 -84.28 -65.83
CA GLU A 618 -3.36 -83.03 -66.30
C GLU A 618 -2.01 -82.72 -65.65
N ASN A 619 -1.65 -83.42 -64.58
CA ASN A 619 -0.38 -83.27 -63.85
C ASN A 619 0.64 -84.38 -64.20
N CYS A 620 0.37 -85.20 -65.22
CA CYS A 620 1.19 -86.36 -65.61
C CYS A 620 1.34 -87.38 -64.47
N GLN A 621 0.29 -87.56 -63.66
CA GLN A 621 0.19 -88.60 -62.65
C GLN A 621 -1.04 -89.48 -62.91
N ALA A 622 -1.00 -90.73 -62.47
CA ALA A 622 -2.18 -91.58 -62.43
C ALA A 622 -2.23 -92.24 -61.05
N PHE A 623 -3.30 -91.96 -60.30
CA PHE A 623 -3.57 -92.67 -59.06
C PHE A 623 -4.43 -93.89 -59.40
N ILE A 624 -3.87 -95.07 -59.18
CA ILE A 624 -4.55 -96.32 -59.49
C ILE A 624 -5.40 -96.70 -58.28
N GLN A 625 -6.71 -96.49 -58.39
CA GLN A 625 -7.65 -96.79 -57.32
C GLN A 625 -8.08 -98.26 -57.38
N PRO A 626 -8.60 -98.81 -56.27
CA PRO A 626 -9.13 -100.18 -56.26
C PRO A 626 -10.20 -100.41 -57.34
N ASP A 627 -11.06 -99.41 -57.62
CA ASP A 627 -12.10 -99.48 -58.65
C ASP A 627 -11.57 -99.53 -60.08
N ASP A 628 -10.34 -99.05 -60.33
CA ASP A 628 -9.70 -99.20 -61.64
C ASP A 628 -9.37 -100.67 -61.93
N ILE A 629 -8.96 -101.42 -60.90
CA ILE A 629 -8.39 -102.77 -61.06
C ILE A 629 -9.43 -103.85 -60.72
N LEU A 630 -10.34 -103.63 -59.78
CA LEU A 630 -11.27 -104.67 -59.34
C LEU A 630 -12.28 -105.05 -60.45
N GLU A 631 -12.44 -106.35 -60.71
CA GLU A 631 -13.41 -106.90 -61.65
C GLU A 631 -14.77 -107.06 -60.96
N GLY A 632 -15.72 -106.15 -61.23
CA GLY A 632 -17.09 -106.18 -60.70
C GLY A 632 -17.61 -104.82 -60.23
N THR A 633 -18.80 -104.82 -59.61
CA THR A 633 -19.34 -103.64 -58.91
C THR A 633 -19.03 -103.78 -57.42
N TYR A 634 -18.11 -102.97 -56.94
CA TYR A 634 -17.77 -102.85 -55.52
C TYR A 634 -18.24 -101.49 -55.00
N GLY A 635 -18.60 -101.41 -53.72
CA GLY A 635 -18.76 -100.15 -52.99
C GLY A 635 -17.70 -100.07 -51.90
N CYS A 636 -17.62 -98.97 -51.15
CA CYS A 636 -16.72 -98.83 -50.00
C CYS A 636 -15.24 -99.09 -50.37
N PHE A 637 -14.74 -98.32 -51.34
CA PHE A 637 -13.40 -98.51 -51.92
C PHE A 637 -12.25 -98.25 -50.94
N ASP A 638 -12.54 -97.54 -49.86
CA ASP A 638 -11.69 -97.25 -48.71
C ASP A 638 -11.34 -98.50 -47.87
N ASP A 639 -12.09 -99.60 -48.02
CA ASP A 639 -11.73 -100.92 -47.46
C ASP A 639 -10.64 -101.64 -48.29
N TYR A 640 -10.19 -101.07 -49.40
CA TYR A 640 -9.21 -101.68 -50.31
C TYR A 640 -7.97 -100.79 -50.48
N THR A 641 -6.81 -101.42 -50.68
CA THR A 641 -5.56 -100.72 -51.02
C THR A 641 -4.92 -101.31 -52.26
N VAL A 642 -4.30 -100.44 -53.07
CA VAL A 642 -3.56 -100.84 -54.28
C VAL A 642 -2.06 -100.71 -54.04
N GLU A 643 -1.33 -101.81 -54.22
CA GLU A 643 0.13 -101.84 -54.28
C GLU A 643 0.58 -102.08 -55.73
N LEU A 644 1.53 -101.31 -56.23
CA LEU A 644 2.04 -101.43 -57.61
C LEU A 644 3.46 -101.97 -57.63
N TYR A 645 3.81 -102.74 -58.67
CA TYR A 645 5.11 -103.39 -58.81
C TYR A 645 5.58 -103.39 -60.27
N ASN A 646 6.88 -103.18 -60.50
CA ASN A 646 7.55 -103.43 -61.78
C ASN A 646 8.45 -104.66 -61.63
N GLY A 647 7.96 -105.83 -62.01
CA GLY A 647 8.61 -107.10 -61.68
C GLY A 647 8.54 -107.37 -60.18
N PHE A 648 9.67 -107.24 -59.47
CA PHE A 648 9.74 -107.42 -58.01
C PHE A 648 9.92 -106.10 -57.24
N ASP A 649 10.15 -104.98 -57.93
CA ASP A 649 10.40 -103.69 -57.28
C ASP A 649 9.07 -102.94 -57.07
N PRO A 650 8.79 -102.45 -55.84
CA PRO A 650 7.57 -101.69 -55.57
C PRO A 650 7.59 -100.33 -56.27
N VAL A 651 6.43 -99.94 -56.79
CA VAL A 651 6.20 -98.66 -57.48
C VAL A 651 5.24 -97.82 -56.63
N PRO A 652 5.53 -96.52 -56.42
CA PRO A 652 4.60 -95.63 -55.75
C PRO A 652 3.26 -95.52 -56.48
N ASN A 653 2.18 -95.34 -55.73
CA ASN A 653 0.86 -94.99 -56.24
C ASN A 653 0.49 -93.63 -55.61
N PRO A 654 0.40 -92.52 -56.38
CA PRO A 654 0.27 -92.45 -57.83
C PRO A 654 1.57 -92.73 -58.60
N VAL A 655 1.43 -93.26 -59.82
CA VAL A 655 2.52 -93.36 -60.79
C VAL A 655 2.70 -92.03 -61.52
N ASP A 656 3.93 -91.72 -61.93
CA ASP A 656 4.25 -90.51 -62.68
C ASP A 656 4.52 -90.79 -64.18
N GLY A 657 4.68 -89.71 -64.94
CA GLY A 657 4.99 -89.71 -66.37
C GLY A 657 6.13 -90.60 -66.84
N SER A 658 7.02 -91.07 -65.95
CA SER A 658 8.10 -91.99 -66.32
C SER A 658 7.61 -93.40 -66.63
N TRP A 659 6.40 -93.76 -66.22
CA TRP A 659 5.80 -95.08 -66.42
C TRP A 659 4.89 -95.18 -67.66
N VAL A 660 4.76 -94.11 -68.45
CA VAL A 660 3.96 -94.15 -69.69
C VAL A 660 4.48 -95.24 -70.63
N GLY A 661 3.60 -96.17 -71.00
CA GLY A 661 3.92 -97.28 -71.90
C GLY A 661 4.58 -98.49 -71.23
N HIS A 662 4.78 -98.47 -69.91
CA HIS A 662 5.15 -99.64 -69.11
C HIS A 662 3.89 -100.40 -68.66
N THR A 663 4.01 -101.71 -68.47
CA THR A 663 2.98 -102.53 -67.81
C THR A 663 3.42 -102.79 -66.37
N LEU A 664 2.59 -102.39 -65.41
CA LEU A 664 2.83 -102.62 -63.99
C LEU A 664 1.95 -103.77 -63.49
N THR A 665 2.43 -104.49 -62.49
CA THR A 665 1.60 -105.46 -61.76
C THR A 665 0.95 -104.73 -60.60
N ALA A 666 -0.37 -104.80 -60.49
CA ALA A 666 -1.13 -104.19 -59.41
C ALA A 666 -1.73 -105.27 -58.52
N LYS A 667 -1.49 -105.13 -57.20
CA LYS A 667 -2.09 -105.99 -56.19
C LYS A 667 -3.13 -105.17 -55.43
N VAL A 668 -4.39 -105.55 -55.56
CA VAL A 668 -5.46 -104.98 -54.74
C VAL A 668 -5.65 -105.86 -53.52
N ILE A 669 -5.62 -105.27 -52.33
CA ILE A 669 -5.79 -105.95 -51.05
C ILE A 669 -7.05 -105.40 -50.40
N HIS A 670 -8.00 -106.28 -50.09
CA HIS A 670 -9.11 -105.95 -49.20
C HIS A 670 -8.57 -105.96 -47.76
N LEU A 671 -8.45 -104.78 -47.15
CA LEU A 671 -7.82 -104.58 -45.84
C LEU A 671 -8.48 -105.43 -44.73
N PRO A 672 -9.83 -105.53 -44.62
CA PRO A 672 -10.46 -106.27 -43.54
C PRO A 672 -10.23 -107.78 -43.61
N SER A 673 -10.26 -108.39 -44.80
CA SER A 673 -10.11 -109.85 -44.96
C SER A 673 -8.69 -110.30 -45.26
N GLY A 674 -7.83 -109.39 -45.73
CA GLY A 674 -6.49 -109.70 -46.24
C GLY A 674 -6.49 -110.43 -47.58
N ASN A 675 -7.66 -110.67 -48.19
CA ASN A 675 -7.74 -111.26 -49.52
C ASN A 675 -7.19 -110.27 -50.53
N SER A 676 -6.38 -110.77 -51.45
CA SER A 676 -5.78 -109.95 -52.51
C SER A 676 -5.92 -110.60 -53.87
N CYS A 677 -6.15 -109.79 -54.88
CA CYS A 677 -6.00 -110.20 -56.27
C CYS A 677 -4.83 -109.46 -56.91
N TRP A 678 -4.34 -110.03 -58.00
CA TRP A 678 -3.28 -109.46 -58.81
C TRP A 678 -3.83 -109.22 -60.21
N GLY A 679 -3.58 -108.03 -60.73
CA GLY A 679 -3.87 -107.62 -62.09
C GLY A 679 -2.66 -106.91 -62.69
N THR A 680 -2.85 -106.41 -63.89
CA THR A 680 -1.85 -105.61 -64.60
C THR A 680 -2.48 -104.31 -65.09
N VAL A 681 -1.76 -103.20 -64.92
CA VAL A 681 -2.24 -101.85 -65.27
C VAL A 681 -1.34 -101.20 -66.30
#